data_AF-A0A349J4E6-F1
#
_entry.id   AF-A0A349J4E6-F1
#
_cell.length_a   1.000
_cell.length_b   1.000
_cell.length_c   1.000
_cell.angle_alpha   90.00
_cell.angle_beta   90.00
_cell.angle_gamma   90.00
#
_symmetry.space_group_name_H-M   'P 1'
#
loop_
_entity.id
_entity.type
_entity.pdbx_description
1 polymer ?
#
loop_
_entity_poly.entity_id
_entity_poly.type
_entity_poly.pdbx_seq_one_letter_code
_entity_poly.pdbx_strand_id
1 'polypeptide(L)'
;MASRKTTKAPQAKQIRIIGAREHNLKNVSLDLPRDKLIVVTGLSGSGKSSLAFDTIYAEGQRRYVESLSAYARQFLEMMQKPDVDQIDGLSPAISIEQKTTSRNPRSTVGTVTEIYDYLRLLYARVGIPYSPATGMPIESQTVSEMVDKVMALPEGTRLYLLAPIVRGRKGEYRRDFAELQKRGFQRVKVDGVFFEIGEVPALDKKLKHDIDVVVDRLVIKPDLGNRVADSLEVALGLTDGIAVAEMADSKKNDEDAVRIIFSARFACPVSGFTIEEIEPRLFSFNNPFGACPSCDGLGTQFFIDPIAVVPDGGLTLYKGAIAPWSKTSSPYYTQTLEAIARHYDFKMSDVWNGLPNEAKQVILYGTGDEVITFEYDDGLRSYKTKKPFEGVIPNLERRYKETDSNWAREEIEKFQSVTNCDACGGYRLKPEALAVKIADLHVGQVSQMSIRAAEDWFNKLEKKLNAKQKQIAARILKEIRERLKFLNDVGLEYLTLSRNSGTLSGGESQRIRLASQIGSGLTGVLYVLDEPSIGLHQRDNTRLLDTLTRLRDLGNTVVVVEHDEEAIMTADHVVDIGPGAGIHGGEVIAEGAPKKIISTKKSLTGQYLSGALEVPVPQQRRKTVARKCISVKGARGNNLKNVNAEIPLGTFTCVTGVSGGGKSTLLIDTLYKSLARKLNNARGTPAEHDTIDGLHLLDKVIDIDQSPIGRTPRSNPATYTGAFTPIREWFSGLPEAKARGYKPGRFSFNVKGGRCETCQGDGVIKIEMHFLPDVYVECDSCNGKRYNRETLEVKFKDKSIADVLDMTVDEASEFFKAVPMVRDKMVTLQRVGLGYIKVGQQATTLSGGEAQRVKLSKELSRRATGRTVYILDEPTTGLHFHDIAKLLEVLQELVDQGNTVIVIEHNMDVIKTADWVIDLGPEGGDGGGMIVGEGTPEHVATVAESHTGTYLARMLKPQNNS
;
A
#
# COMPACT_ATOMS: atom_id res chain seq x y z
N MET A 1 31.56 12.17 -47.94
CA MET A 1 31.78 10.70 -47.84
C MET A 1 30.43 10.03 -47.62
N ALA A 2 30.16 8.94 -48.34
CA ALA A 2 28.84 8.41 -48.64
C ALA A 2 27.97 8.06 -47.42
N SER A 3 26.72 8.52 -47.47
CA SER A 3 25.60 8.13 -46.61
C SER A 3 25.40 6.60 -46.68
N ARG A 4 25.87 5.87 -45.66
CA ARG A 4 25.39 4.52 -45.36
C ARG A 4 23.93 4.65 -44.91
N LYS A 5 22.99 4.44 -45.84
CA LYS A 5 21.60 4.12 -45.50
C LYS A 5 21.64 2.85 -44.64
N THR A 6 21.37 3.01 -43.35
CA THR A 6 21.04 1.90 -42.47
C THR A 6 19.73 1.30 -42.96
N THR A 7 19.82 0.20 -43.71
CA THR A 7 18.69 -0.67 -43.99
C THR A 7 18.20 -1.22 -42.66
N LYS A 8 17.11 -0.66 -42.12
CA LYS A 8 16.34 -1.30 -41.03
C LYS A 8 15.98 -2.70 -41.52
N ALA A 9 16.37 -3.73 -40.78
CA ALA A 9 15.87 -5.09 -41.01
C ALA A 9 14.33 -5.05 -41.03
N PRO A 10 13.65 -5.82 -41.91
CA PRO A 10 12.20 -5.87 -41.94
C PRO A 10 11.71 -6.39 -40.59
N GLN A 11 11.16 -5.50 -39.77
CA GLN A 11 10.51 -5.88 -38.52
C GLN A 11 9.33 -6.78 -38.88
N ALA A 12 9.25 -7.97 -38.28
CA ALA A 12 8.11 -8.87 -38.47
C ALA A 12 6.83 -8.07 -38.21
N LYS A 13 5.83 -8.17 -39.09
CA LYS A 13 4.60 -7.36 -38.98
C LYS A 13 3.61 -7.90 -37.93
N GLN A 14 3.82 -9.12 -37.46
CA GLN A 14 2.94 -9.87 -36.56
C GLN A 14 3.77 -10.64 -35.53
N ILE A 15 3.15 -10.92 -34.38
CA ILE A 15 3.62 -11.89 -33.39
C ILE A 15 2.91 -13.20 -33.70
N ARG A 16 3.67 -14.20 -34.15
CA ARG A 16 3.12 -15.51 -34.55
C ARG A 16 3.36 -16.51 -33.44
N ILE A 17 2.29 -17.14 -32.96
CA ILE A 17 2.32 -18.16 -31.91
C ILE A 17 1.85 -19.47 -32.55
N ILE A 18 2.64 -20.53 -32.37
CA ILE A 18 2.36 -21.86 -32.92
C ILE A 18 2.36 -22.86 -31.78
N GLY A 19 1.23 -23.56 -31.63
CA GLY A 19 1.09 -24.70 -30.72
C GLY A 19 1.24 -24.37 -29.23
N ALA A 20 0.62 -23.30 -28.74
CA ALA A 20 0.59 -23.00 -27.31
C ALA A 20 -0.29 -24.01 -26.55
N ARG A 21 0.28 -24.61 -25.50
CA ARG A 21 -0.33 -25.68 -24.68
C ARG A 21 -0.24 -25.43 -23.18
N GLU A 22 0.20 -24.24 -22.77
CA GLU A 22 0.30 -23.88 -21.37
C GLU A 22 -1.05 -24.05 -20.65
N HIS A 23 -1.02 -24.76 -19.52
CA HIS A 23 -2.18 -25.13 -18.72
C HIS A 23 -3.29 -25.88 -19.48
N ASN A 24 -4.34 -25.16 -19.91
CA ASN A 24 -5.52 -25.73 -20.58
C ASN A 24 -5.60 -25.36 -22.07
N LEU A 25 -4.60 -24.66 -22.63
CA LEU A 25 -4.58 -24.28 -24.04
C LEU A 25 -4.51 -25.53 -24.93
N LYS A 26 -5.36 -25.60 -25.95
CA LYS A 26 -5.47 -26.76 -26.84
C LYS A 26 -4.68 -26.59 -28.12
N ASN A 27 -3.35 -26.52 -27.98
CA ASN A 27 -2.41 -26.38 -29.10
C ASN A 27 -2.73 -25.16 -29.99
N VAL A 28 -2.97 -24.02 -29.35
CA VAL A 28 -3.47 -22.80 -29.97
C VAL A 28 -2.40 -22.18 -30.87
N SER A 29 -2.78 -21.80 -32.09
CA SER A 29 -1.92 -21.05 -33.01
C SER A 29 -2.64 -19.78 -33.46
N LEU A 30 -1.96 -18.63 -33.38
CA LEU A 30 -2.55 -17.32 -33.68
C LEU A 30 -1.52 -16.33 -34.23
N ASP A 31 -1.98 -15.36 -35.03
CA ASP A 31 -1.17 -14.31 -35.63
C ASP A 31 -1.64 -12.94 -35.12
N LEU A 32 -0.97 -12.42 -34.11
CA LEU A 32 -1.31 -11.14 -33.48
C LEU A 32 -0.67 -9.95 -34.21
N PRO A 33 -1.42 -8.86 -34.49
CA PRO A 33 -0.87 -7.69 -35.15
C PRO A 33 0.07 -6.90 -34.21
N ARG A 34 1.25 -6.52 -34.70
CA ARG A 34 2.14 -5.63 -33.94
C ARG A 34 1.69 -4.18 -34.00
N ASP A 35 2.11 -3.41 -33.00
CA ASP A 35 1.86 -1.98 -32.84
C ASP A 35 0.36 -1.65 -32.75
N LYS A 36 -0.41 -2.60 -32.20
CA LYS A 36 -1.86 -2.57 -32.02
C LYS A 36 -2.25 -2.77 -30.55
N LEU A 37 -3.44 -2.28 -30.20
CA LEU A 37 -4.13 -2.58 -28.96
C LEU A 37 -4.94 -3.87 -29.15
N ILE A 38 -4.46 -4.95 -28.55
CA ILE A 38 -5.05 -6.28 -28.61
C ILE A 38 -5.76 -6.54 -27.28
N VAL A 39 -7.03 -6.94 -27.33
CA VAL A 39 -7.78 -7.40 -26.15
C VAL A 39 -8.00 -8.90 -26.20
N VAL A 40 -7.66 -9.60 -25.13
CA VAL A 40 -7.94 -11.02 -24.91
C VAL A 40 -9.11 -11.13 -23.95
N THR A 41 -10.19 -11.77 -24.38
CA THR A 41 -11.44 -11.86 -23.61
C THR A 41 -12.00 -13.28 -23.61
N GLY A 42 -13.07 -13.51 -22.85
CA GLY A 42 -13.71 -14.82 -22.64
C GLY A 42 -13.92 -15.17 -21.16
N LEU A 43 -14.49 -16.34 -20.88
CA LEU A 43 -14.91 -16.74 -19.52
C LEU A 43 -13.75 -16.81 -18.48
N SER A 44 -14.07 -16.68 -17.20
CA SER A 44 -13.13 -16.97 -16.09
C SER A 44 -12.59 -18.39 -16.24
N GLY A 45 -11.26 -18.54 -16.28
CA GLY A 45 -10.63 -19.86 -16.47
C GLY A 45 -10.63 -20.38 -17.92
N SER A 46 -10.96 -19.55 -18.93
CA SER A 46 -10.96 -19.99 -20.34
C SER A 46 -9.57 -20.18 -20.94
N GLY A 47 -8.52 -19.65 -20.31
CA GLY A 47 -7.13 -19.70 -20.81
C GLY A 47 -6.54 -18.35 -21.23
N LYS A 48 -7.20 -17.23 -20.90
CA LYS A 48 -6.72 -15.86 -21.19
C LYS A 48 -5.34 -15.58 -20.61
N SER A 49 -5.18 -15.78 -19.30
CA SER A 49 -3.92 -15.54 -18.60
C SER A 49 -2.85 -16.54 -19.03
N SER A 50 -3.24 -17.80 -19.29
CA SER A 50 -2.35 -18.83 -19.85
C SER A 50 -1.72 -18.37 -21.17
N LEU A 51 -2.51 -17.74 -22.05
CA LEU A 51 -2.01 -17.20 -23.31
C LEU A 51 -1.21 -15.91 -23.12
N ALA A 52 -1.79 -14.91 -22.44
CA ALA A 52 -1.20 -13.58 -22.34
C ALA A 52 0.04 -13.53 -21.43
N PHE A 53 -0.05 -14.11 -20.24
CA PHE A 53 0.99 -14.03 -19.21
C PHE A 53 1.92 -15.23 -19.24
N ASP A 54 1.38 -16.43 -19.14
CA ASP A 54 2.20 -17.64 -18.94
C ASP A 54 2.86 -18.12 -20.24
N THR A 55 2.35 -17.68 -21.40
CA THR A 55 2.95 -17.96 -22.72
C THR A 55 3.66 -16.72 -23.30
N ILE A 56 2.91 -15.67 -23.66
CA ILE A 56 3.44 -14.53 -24.44
C ILE A 56 4.42 -13.68 -23.61
N TYR A 57 3.99 -13.22 -22.42
CA TYR A 57 4.85 -12.42 -21.55
C TYR A 57 6.03 -13.23 -21.03
N ALA A 58 5.79 -14.45 -20.53
CA ALA A 58 6.83 -15.32 -20.00
C ALA A 58 7.95 -15.54 -21.01
N GLU A 59 7.60 -15.86 -22.26
CA GLU A 59 8.61 -16.08 -23.31
C GLU A 59 9.34 -14.77 -23.70
N GLY A 60 8.64 -13.62 -23.70
CA GLY A 60 9.25 -12.32 -23.99
C GLY A 60 10.20 -11.82 -22.93
N GLN A 61 9.84 -11.99 -21.66
CA GLN A 61 10.71 -11.68 -20.54
C GLN A 61 11.91 -12.63 -20.53
N ARG A 62 11.68 -13.94 -20.67
CA ARG A 62 12.73 -14.96 -20.66
C ARG A 62 13.79 -14.70 -21.73
N ARG A 63 13.37 -14.51 -23.00
CA ARG A 63 14.30 -14.22 -24.11
C ARG A 63 15.12 -12.96 -23.89
N TYR A 64 14.52 -11.94 -23.29
CA TYR A 64 15.24 -10.70 -22.96
C TYR A 64 16.25 -10.90 -21.83
N VAL A 65 15.85 -11.52 -20.71
CA VAL A 65 16.72 -11.74 -19.55
C VAL A 65 17.87 -12.70 -19.88
N GLU A 66 17.62 -13.70 -20.73
CA GLU A 66 18.63 -14.65 -21.24
C GLU A 66 19.75 -13.95 -22.04
N SER A 67 19.50 -12.74 -22.54
CA SER A 67 20.48 -11.92 -23.24
C SER A 67 21.32 -11.03 -22.33
N LEU A 68 20.95 -10.85 -21.05
CA LEU A 68 21.62 -9.92 -20.14
C LEU A 68 23.01 -10.39 -19.69
N SER A 69 23.17 -11.69 -19.39
CA SER A 69 24.46 -12.26 -19.00
C SER A 69 24.47 -13.79 -19.13
N ALA A 70 25.66 -14.38 -19.27
CA ALA A 70 25.84 -15.83 -19.22
C ALA A 70 25.39 -16.43 -17.88
N TYR A 71 25.57 -15.70 -16.78
CA TYR A 71 25.10 -16.09 -15.44
C TYR A 71 23.57 -16.15 -15.39
N ALA A 72 22.87 -15.12 -15.85
CA ALA A 72 21.40 -15.11 -15.88
C ALA A 72 20.84 -16.26 -16.74
N ARG A 73 21.50 -16.62 -17.85
CA ARG A 73 21.12 -17.77 -18.68
C ARG A 73 21.15 -19.09 -17.91
N GLN A 74 22.22 -19.36 -17.14
CA GLN A 74 22.31 -20.58 -16.31
C GLN A 74 21.17 -20.68 -15.29
N PHE A 75 20.76 -19.55 -14.70
CA PHE A 75 19.64 -19.54 -13.75
C PHE A 75 18.29 -19.78 -14.43
N LEU A 76 18.08 -19.19 -15.61
CA LEU A 76 16.85 -19.37 -16.38
C LEU A 76 16.70 -20.78 -16.96
N GLU A 77 17.78 -21.53 -17.16
CA GLU A 77 17.72 -22.93 -17.59
C GLU A 77 17.10 -23.85 -16.53
N MET A 78 17.15 -23.46 -15.25
CA MET A 78 16.46 -24.20 -14.17
C MET A 78 14.95 -23.90 -14.13
N MET A 79 14.49 -22.87 -14.84
CA MET A 79 13.06 -22.55 -14.94
C MET A 79 12.41 -23.38 -16.03
N GLN A 80 11.19 -23.82 -15.77
CA GLN A 80 10.36 -24.46 -16.77
C GLN A 80 10.01 -23.46 -17.88
N LYS A 81 10.31 -23.80 -19.13
CA LYS A 81 9.92 -23.00 -20.30
C LYS A 81 8.42 -23.16 -20.54
N PRO A 82 7.73 -22.09 -21.02
CA PRO A 82 6.33 -22.22 -21.45
C PRO A 82 6.18 -23.33 -22.50
N ASP A 83 5.09 -24.09 -22.43
CA ASP A 83 4.78 -25.15 -23.39
C ASP A 83 4.19 -24.54 -24.68
N VAL A 84 5.08 -24.26 -25.63
CA VAL A 84 4.76 -23.72 -26.95
C VAL A 84 5.76 -24.26 -27.98
N ASP A 85 5.30 -24.57 -29.20
CA ASP A 85 6.20 -25.07 -30.25
C ASP A 85 7.12 -23.97 -30.76
N GLN A 86 6.54 -22.81 -31.09
CA GLN A 86 7.30 -21.69 -31.61
C GLN A 86 6.56 -20.37 -31.39
N ILE A 87 7.32 -19.32 -31.05
CA ILE A 87 6.83 -17.94 -31.08
C ILE A 87 7.82 -17.04 -31.82
N ASP A 88 7.35 -16.36 -32.87
CA ASP A 88 8.12 -15.45 -33.71
C ASP A 88 7.63 -14.00 -33.58
N GLY A 89 8.52 -13.05 -33.89
CA GLY A 89 8.17 -11.62 -33.92
C GLY A 89 7.94 -10.99 -32.54
N LEU A 90 8.32 -11.68 -31.46
CA LEU A 90 8.11 -11.25 -30.09
C LEU A 90 9.08 -10.13 -29.69
N SER A 91 8.60 -9.18 -28.88
CA SER A 91 9.40 -8.05 -28.36
C SER A 91 9.70 -8.26 -26.87
N PRO A 92 10.69 -7.56 -26.28
CA PRO A 92 10.85 -7.55 -24.83
C PRO A 92 9.52 -7.21 -24.17
N ALA A 93 9.10 -8.06 -23.22
CA ALA A 93 7.77 -7.98 -22.64
C ALA A 93 7.80 -7.43 -21.22
N ILE A 94 6.82 -6.58 -20.89
CA ILE A 94 6.62 -6.00 -19.56
C ILE A 94 5.19 -6.31 -19.12
N SER A 95 5.03 -6.93 -17.94
CA SER A 95 3.71 -7.18 -17.36
C SER A 95 3.29 -6.09 -16.38
N ILE A 96 2.00 -5.73 -16.46
CA ILE A 96 1.33 -4.81 -15.55
C ILE A 96 0.16 -5.57 -14.92
N GLU A 97 0.48 -6.38 -13.92
CA GLU A 97 -0.43 -7.24 -13.16
C GLU A 97 -0.80 -6.63 -11.80
N GLN A 98 -1.84 -7.19 -11.17
CA GLN A 98 -2.28 -6.83 -9.82
C GLN A 98 -1.49 -7.48 -8.68
N LYS A 99 -0.34 -8.11 -8.98
CA LYS A 99 0.49 -8.75 -7.95
C LYS A 99 0.83 -7.71 -6.88
N THR A 100 0.54 -8.07 -5.62
CA THR A 100 0.64 -7.17 -4.47
C THR A 100 1.97 -6.44 -4.48
N THR A 101 1.89 -5.11 -4.49
CA THR A 101 3.06 -4.24 -4.28
C THR A 101 3.76 -4.61 -2.99
N SER A 102 5.08 -4.49 -2.99
CA SER A 102 5.90 -4.75 -1.82
C SER A 102 5.34 -3.97 -0.62
N ARG A 103 4.96 -4.69 0.45
CA ARG A 103 4.46 -4.11 1.71
C ARG A 103 5.58 -3.50 2.56
N ASN A 104 6.60 -2.96 1.90
CA ASN A 104 7.70 -2.30 2.60
C ASN A 104 7.17 -0.96 3.16
N PRO A 105 7.18 -0.76 4.49
CA PRO A 105 6.65 0.46 5.10
C PRO A 105 7.42 1.73 4.68
N ARG A 106 8.64 1.57 4.15
CA ARG A 106 9.44 2.66 3.60
C ARG A 106 9.10 3.02 2.15
N SER A 107 8.28 2.24 1.47
CA SER A 107 7.88 2.55 0.09
C SER A 107 6.62 3.43 0.07
N THR A 108 6.62 4.44 -0.79
CA THR A 108 5.55 5.43 -0.99
C THR A 108 5.21 5.56 -2.47
N VAL A 109 4.07 6.18 -2.79
CA VAL A 109 3.72 6.53 -4.18
C VAL A 109 4.85 7.31 -4.85
N GLY A 110 5.44 8.29 -4.15
CA GLY A 110 6.53 9.10 -4.67
C GLY A 110 7.81 8.32 -4.98
N THR A 111 8.12 7.27 -4.21
CA THR A 111 9.30 6.42 -4.48
C THR A 111 9.02 5.42 -5.60
N VAL A 112 7.83 4.83 -5.67
CA VAL A 112 7.46 3.87 -6.74
C VAL A 112 7.40 4.56 -8.11
N THR A 113 6.98 5.82 -8.13
CA THR A 113 6.89 6.64 -9.34
C THR A 113 8.19 7.37 -9.68
N GLU A 114 9.23 7.24 -8.84
CA GLU A 114 10.50 7.99 -8.90
C GLU A 114 10.34 9.52 -8.84
N ILE A 115 9.13 10.05 -8.68
CA ILE A 115 8.89 11.49 -8.54
C ILE A 115 9.66 12.02 -7.33
N TYR A 116 9.68 11.25 -6.23
CA TYR A 116 10.42 11.62 -5.04
C TYR A 116 11.93 11.73 -5.32
N ASP A 117 12.48 10.96 -6.24
CA ASP A 117 13.90 11.04 -6.61
C ASP A 117 14.23 12.34 -7.33
N TYR A 118 13.35 12.76 -8.23
CA TYR A 118 13.43 14.07 -8.85
C TYR A 118 13.18 15.20 -7.85
N LEU A 119 12.30 15.02 -6.85
CA LEU A 119 12.15 15.98 -5.75
C LEU A 119 13.44 16.13 -4.96
N ARG A 120 14.09 15.02 -4.58
CA ARG A 120 15.39 15.04 -3.87
C ARG A 120 16.43 15.82 -4.68
N LEU A 121 16.49 15.58 -5.99
CA LEU A 121 17.40 16.30 -6.88
C LEU A 121 17.05 17.78 -7.00
N LEU A 122 15.77 18.13 -7.11
CA LEU A 122 15.30 19.51 -7.20
C LEU A 122 15.66 20.29 -5.93
N TYR A 123 15.30 19.76 -4.76
CA TYR A 123 15.60 20.39 -3.47
C TYR A 123 17.10 20.52 -3.22
N ALA A 124 17.92 19.56 -3.66
CA ALA A 124 19.37 19.67 -3.56
C ALA A 124 19.97 20.76 -4.46
N ARG A 125 19.37 21.03 -5.62
CA ARG A 125 19.95 21.94 -6.62
C ARG A 125 19.43 23.38 -6.53
N VAL A 126 18.18 23.59 -6.14
CA VAL A 126 17.56 24.92 -6.10
C VAL A 126 16.95 25.29 -4.75
N GLY A 127 16.92 24.36 -3.79
CA GLY A 127 16.40 24.59 -2.45
C GLY A 127 17.24 25.58 -1.67
N ILE A 128 16.57 26.42 -0.89
CA ILE A 128 17.20 27.39 0.00
C ILE A 128 17.05 26.86 1.43
N PRO A 129 18.14 26.60 2.16
CA PRO A 129 18.08 26.23 3.57
C PRO A 129 17.68 27.45 4.42
N TYR A 130 16.81 27.24 5.39
CA TYR A 130 16.40 28.27 6.34
C TYR A 130 16.80 27.87 7.75
N SER A 131 17.27 28.82 8.56
CA SER A 131 17.56 28.54 9.96
C SER A 131 16.26 28.29 10.74
N PRO A 132 16.11 27.15 11.44
CA PRO A 132 14.94 26.90 12.28
C PRO A 132 14.76 27.92 13.42
N ALA A 133 15.86 28.55 13.85
CA ALA A 133 15.86 29.48 14.98
C ALA A 133 15.52 30.93 14.58
N THR A 134 15.98 31.36 13.41
CA THR A 134 15.82 32.77 12.96
C THR A 134 14.82 32.93 11.81
N GLY A 135 14.48 31.85 11.11
CA GLY A 135 13.65 31.89 9.91
C GLY A 135 14.32 32.53 8.69
N MET A 136 15.59 32.93 8.79
CA MET A 136 16.34 33.56 7.70
C MET A 136 17.03 32.53 6.80
N PRO A 137 17.25 32.83 5.50
CA PRO A 137 17.96 31.94 4.59
C PRO A 137 19.43 31.79 5.01
N ILE A 138 19.94 30.58 4.88
CA ILE A 138 21.34 30.24 5.12
C ILE A 138 22.04 30.18 3.75
N GLU A 139 23.06 31.00 3.55
CA GLU A 139 23.85 31.00 2.33
C GLU A 139 25.28 30.58 2.67
N SER A 140 25.83 29.64 1.92
CA SER A 140 27.28 29.48 1.86
C SER A 140 27.83 30.48 0.85
N GLN A 141 28.96 31.08 1.19
CA GLN A 141 29.64 32.04 0.33
C GLN A 141 31.07 31.56 0.12
N THR A 142 31.57 31.74 -1.10
CA THR A 142 32.99 31.59 -1.39
C THR A 142 33.76 32.80 -0.84
N VAL A 143 35.06 32.64 -0.56
CA VAL A 143 35.90 33.77 -0.12
C VAL A 143 35.82 34.93 -1.12
N SER A 144 35.80 34.65 -2.41
CA SER A 144 35.62 35.67 -3.46
C SER A 144 34.31 36.44 -3.33
N GLU A 145 33.17 35.77 -3.12
CA GLU A 145 31.89 36.44 -2.92
C GLU A 145 31.85 37.26 -1.61
N MET A 146 32.53 36.79 -0.56
CA MET A 146 32.68 37.54 0.68
C MET A 146 33.52 38.80 0.46
N VAL A 147 34.63 38.70 -0.28
CA VAL A 147 35.47 39.83 -0.67
C VAL A 147 34.65 40.83 -1.48
N ASP A 148 33.90 40.37 -2.49
CA ASP A 148 33.05 41.24 -3.30
C ASP A 148 32.03 42.01 -2.46
N LYS A 149 31.40 41.34 -1.47
CA LYS A 149 30.48 42.00 -0.52
C LYS A 149 31.15 43.04 0.35
N VAL A 150 32.38 42.78 0.83
CA VAL A 150 33.15 43.73 1.63
C VAL A 150 33.61 44.92 0.77
N MET A 151 34.04 44.67 -0.46
CA MET A 151 34.52 45.69 -1.40
C MET A 151 33.38 46.53 -1.99
N ALA A 152 32.13 46.07 -1.93
CA ALA A 152 30.95 46.83 -2.31
C ALA A 152 30.54 47.91 -1.28
N LEU A 153 31.20 47.97 -0.12
CA LEU A 153 30.97 49.00 0.89
C LEU A 153 31.54 50.36 0.45
N PRO A 154 31.02 51.50 0.96
CA PRO A 154 31.53 52.83 0.61
C PRO A 154 33.02 52.98 0.91
N GLU A 155 33.75 53.66 0.02
CA GLU A 155 35.17 53.95 0.21
C GLU A 155 35.40 54.73 1.52
N GLY A 156 36.43 54.35 2.28
CA GLY A 156 36.73 54.93 3.58
C GLY A 156 36.01 54.29 4.77
N THR A 157 35.09 53.33 4.55
CA THR A 157 34.45 52.56 5.63
C THR A 157 35.49 51.80 6.44
N ARG A 158 35.45 51.94 7.77
CA ARG A 158 36.34 51.22 8.69
C ARG A 158 35.62 50.00 9.27
N LEU A 159 36.25 48.84 9.22
CA LEU A 159 35.69 47.60 9.76
C LEU A 159 36.74 46.74 10.45
N TYR A 160 36.28 45.99 11.44
CA TYR A 160 37.01 44.91 12.09
C TYR A 160 36.59 43.59 11.46
N LEU A 161 37.55 42.81 10.96
CA LEU A 161 37.30 41.44 10.58
C LEU A 161 37.54 40.55 11.79
N LEU A 162 36.49 39.87 12.22
CA LEU A 162 36.42 39.11 13.45
C LEU A 162 36.18 37.63 13.17
N ALA A 163 36.78 36.78 13.99
CA ALA A 163 36.58 35.33 13.99
C ALA A 163 35.85 34.91 15.29
N PRO A 164 34.55 34.60 15.25
CA PRO A 164 33.76 34.26 16.44
C PRO A 164 34.05 32.84 16.95
N ILE A 165 35.03 32.70 17.84
CA ILE A 165 35.48 31.39 18.34
C ILE A 165 34.53 30.79 19.39
N VAL A 166 33.84 31.65 20.16
CA VAL A 166 32.89 31.23 21.20
C VAL A 166 31.62 32.07 21.08
N ARG A 167 30.46 31.42 21.05
CA ARG A 167 29.15 32.06 20.92
C ARG A 167 28.17 31.52 21.95
N GLY A 168 27.81 32.32 22.95
CA GLY A 168 26.80 32.01 23.95
C GLY A 168 27.06 30.74 24.77
N ARG A 169 28.32 30.34 24.93
CA ARG A 169 28.72 29.12 25.66
C ARG A 169 29.31 29.47 27.03
N LYS A 170 29.12 28.56 28.00
CA LYS A 170 29.63 28.72 29.36
C LYS A 170 31.06 28.18 29.46
N GLY A 171 31.96 28.94 30.07
CA GLY A 171 33.34 28.51 30.23
C GLY A 171 34.28 29.64 30.60
N GLU A 172 35.49 29.27 31.02
CA GLU A 172 36.54 30.22 31.43
C GLU A 172 37.54 30.52 30.29
N TYR A 173 37.59 29.69 29.24
CA TYR A 173 38.35 29.87 27.98
C TYR A 173 39.85 30.23 28.08
N ARG A 174 40.49 30.07 29.26
CA ARG A 174 41.94 30.34 29.46
C ARG A 174 42.86 29.58 28.50
N ARG A 175 42.50 28.34 28.15
CA ARG A 175 43.30 27.52 27.21
C ARG A 175 43.22 28.09 25.79
N ASP A 176 42.04 28.50 25.36
CA ASP A 176 41.79 29.09 24.04
C ASP A 176 42.56 30.41 23.88
N PHE A 177 42.55 31.28 24.89
CA PHE A 177 43.35 32.52 24.87
C PHE A 177 44.85 32.26 24.78
N ALA A 178 45.38 31.29 25.54
CA ALA A 178 46.80 30.92 25.46
C ALA A 178 47.18 30.34 24.09
N GLU A 179 46.28 29.61 23.44
CA GLU A 179 46.50 29.07 22.09
C GLU A 179 46.48 30.18 21.03
N LEU A 180 45.53 31.14 21.13
CA LEU A 180 45.49 32.30 20.24
C LEU A 180 46.74 33.16 20.35
N GLN A 181 47.26 33.36 21.57
CA GLN A 181 48.49 34.12 21.79
C GLN A 181 49.71 33.41 21.19
N LYS A 182 49.78 32.06 21.29
CA LYS A 182 50.82 31.26 20.62
C LYS A 182 50.75 31.35 19.09
N ARG A 183 49.54 31.48 18.53
CA ARG A 183 49.31 31.69 17.09
C ARG A 183 49.54 33.13 16.63
N GLY A 184 49.86 34.05 17.54
CA GLY A 184 50.26 35.43 17.23
C GLY A 184 49.13 36.47 17.25
N PHE A 185 47.91 36.10 17.68
CA PHE A 185 46.82 37.08 17.85
C PHE A 185 47.06 37.95 19.09
N GLN A 186 46.71 39.23 19.00
CA GLN A 186 46.93 40.20 20.08
C GLN A 186 45.63 40.68 20.74
N ARG A 187 44.52 40.69 20.00
CA ARG A 187 43.27 41.31 20.43
C ARG A 187 42.08 40.38 20.28
N VAL A 188 41.19 40.44 21.26
CA VAL A 188 39.93 39.71 21.31
C VAL A 188 38.84 40.66 21.78
N LYS A 189 37.60 40.40 21.39
CA LYS A 189 36.41 41.07 21.89
C LYS A 189 35.63 40.05 22.70
N VAL A 190 35.47 40.32 24.00
CA VAL A 190 34.78 39.44 24.94
C VAL A 190 33.55 40.18 25.47
N ASP A 191 32.37 39.58 25.32
CA ASP A 191 31.09 40.12 25.76
C ASP A 191 30.86 41.59 25.34
N GLY A 192 31.25 41.93 24.10
CA GLY A 192 31.10 43.26 23.54
C GLY A 192 32.28 44.22 23.76
N VAL A 193 33.25 43.88 24.61
CA VAL A 193 34.39 44.76 24.97
C VAL A 193 35.70 44.24 24.39
N PHE A 194 36.51 45.12 23.79
CA PHE A 194 37.81 44.76 23.23
C PHE A 194 38.88 44.72 24.33
N PHE A 195 39.66 43.63 24.36
CA PHE A 195 40.79 43.41 25.26
C PHE A 195 42.04 43.00 24.45
N GLU A 196 43.21 43.34 24.97
CA GLU A 196 44.42 42.60 24.61
C GLU A 196 44.41 41.24 25.31
N ILE A 197 44.86 40.17 24.64
CA ILE A 197 44.69 38.79 25.15
C ILE A 197 45.28 38.60 26.56
N GLY A 198 46.38 39.29 26.88
CA GLY A 198 47.00 39.25 28.20
C GLY A 198 46.24 39.98 29.31
N GLU A 199 45.29 40.86 28.95
CA GLU A 199 44.52 41.72 29.86
C GLU A 199 43.05 41.27 30.00
N VAL A 200 42.69 40.13 29.41
CA VAL A 200 41.32 39.59 29.50
C VAL A 200 41.03 39.20 30.95
N PRO A 201 39.94 39.73 31.56
CA PRO A 201 39.55 39.35 32.92
C PRO A 201 39.16 37.87 33.00
N ALA A 202 39.29 37.27 34.19
CA ALA A 202 38.89 35.88 34.40
C ALA A 202 37.37 35.71 34.20
N LEU A 203 36.98 34.91 33.20
CA LEU A 203 35.58 34.67 32.84
C LEU A 203 34.91 33.66 33.79
N ASP A 204 33.67 33.93 34.18
CA ASP A 204 32.92 33.05 35.08
C ASP A 204 32.41 31.81 34.34
N LYS A 205 32.88 30.63 34.76
CA LYS A 205 32.48 29.33 34.22
C LYS A 205 30.96 29.08 34.22
N LYS A 206 30.17 29.78 35.04
CA LYS A 206 28.71 29.61 35.14
C LYS A 206 27.91 30.51 34.17
N LEU A 207 28.52 31.57 33.65
CA LEU A 207 27.91 32.53 32.75
C LEU A 207 28.23 32.19 31.29
N LYS A 208 27.38 32.65 30.37
CA LYS A 208 27.59 32.48 28.93
C LYS A 208 28.44 33.65 28.43
N HIS A 209 29.41 33.36 27.59
CA HIS A 209 30.32 34.35 27.02
C HIS A 209 30.32 34.30 25.48
N ASP A 210 30.55 35.45 24.86
CA ASP A 210 30.81 35.63 23.43
C ASP A 210 32.25 36.12 23.23
N ILE A 211 33.04 35.42 22.41
CA ILE A 211 34.46 35.73 22.18
C ILE A 211 34.73 35.78 20.67
N ASP A 212 35.06 36.98 20.19
CA ASP A 212 35.41 37.28 18.81
C ASP A 212 36.91 37.64 18.71
N VAL A 213 37.72 36.91 17.96
CA VAL A 213 39.13 37.24 17.74
C VAL A 213 39.25 38.32 16.67
N VAL A 214 40.04 39.36 16.89
CA VAL A 214 40.30 40.38 15.87
C VAL A 214 41.38 39.89 14.91
N VAL A 215 40.99 39.58 13.67
CA VAL A 215 41.90 39.06 12.64
C VAL A 215 42.58 40.19 11.88
N ASP A 216 41.82 41.17 11.39
CA ASP A 216 42.37 42.36 10.75
C ASP A 216 41.49 43.60 10.99
N ARG A 217 42.09 44.78 10.79
CA ARG A 217 41.45 46.09 10.82
C ARG A 217 41.61 46.72 9.45
N LEU A 218 40.49 46.89 8.76
CA LEU A 218 40.47 47.26 7.35
C LEU A 218 39.81 48.63 7.16
N VAL A 219 40.32 49.38 6.18
CA VAL A 219 39.70 50.61 5.66
C VAL A 219 39.50 50.38 4.18
N ILE A 220 38.24 50.42 3.72
CA ILE A 220 37.90 50.07 2.34
C ILE A 220 38.55 51.04 1.35
N LYS A 221 39.34 50.47 0.43
CA LYS A 221 40.05 51.12 -0.68
C LYS A 221 40.02 50.21 -1.92
N PRO A 222 40.17 50.75 -3.14
CA PRO A 222 40.07 49.95 -4.38
C PRO A 222 41.08 48.81 -4.52
N ASP A 223 42.24 48.89 -3.87
CA ASP A 223 43.38 47.96 -3.98
C ASP A 223 43.41 46.86 -2.89
N LEU A 224 42.41 46.82 -2.01
CA LEU A 224 42.44 45.99 -0.79
C LEU A 224 42.02 44.52 -0.98
N GLY A 225 41.60 44.11 -2.19
CA GLY A 225 40.94 42.82 -2.44
C GLY A 225 41.71 41.59 -1.95
N ASN A 226 43.01 41.47 -2.26
CA ASN A 226 43.84 40.33 -1.85
C ASN A 226 44.00 40.27 -0.32
N ARG A 227 44.19 41.41 0.33
CA ARG A 227 44.34 41.47 1.80
C ARG A 227 43.05 41.08 2.52
N VAL A 228 41.89 41.47 1.95
CA VAL A 228 40.58 41.07 2.49
C VAL A 228 40.40 39.56 2.33
N ALA A 229 40.81 38.98 1.20
CA ALA A 229 40.76 37.53 0.96
C ALA A 229 41.62 36.76 1.98
N ASP A 230 42.89 37.12 2.15
CA ASP A 230 43.81 36.49 3.10
C ASP A 230 43.25 36.55 4.53
N SER A 231 42.72 37.71 4.92
CA SER A 231 42.15 37.92 6.25
C SER A 231 40.88 37.10 6.48
N LEU A 232 40.04 36.95 5.45
CA LEU A 232 38.86 36.09 5.49
C LEU A 232 39.24 34.62 5.59
N GLU A 233 40.25 34.14 4.86
CA GLU A 233 40.74 32.76 5.00
C GLU A 233 41.25 32.47 6.41
N VAL A 234 42.01 33.40 7.01
CA VAL A 234 42.45 33.28 8.39
C VAL A 234 41.26 33.26 9.35
N ALA A 235 40.29 34.16 9.21
CA ALA A 235 39.11 34.21 10.07
C ALA A 235 38.24 32.94 9.97
N LEU A 236 38.05 32.43 8.74
CA LEU A 236 37.31 31.21 8.46
C LEU A 236 38.04 29.96 8.93
N GLY A 237 39.38 29.94 8.97
CA GLY A 237 40.19 28.81 9.44
C GLY A 237 40.40 28.78 10.96
N LEU A 238 40.34 29.93 11.63
CA LEU A 238 40.33 30.01 13.10
C LEU A 238 38.99 29.56 13.71
N THR A 239 37.94 29.68 12.91
CA THR A 239 36.60 29.20 13.23
C THR A 239 36.30 27.97 12.41
N ASP A 240 35.14 27.36 12.61
CA ASP A 240 34.67 26.28 11.73
C ASP A 240 33.92 26.85 10.51
N GLY A 241 34.53 27.85 9.82
CA GLY A 241 34.01 28.47 8.60
C GLY A 241 33.07 29.67 8.79
N ILE A 242 33.29 30.53 9.80
CA ILE A 242 32.50 31.75 10.03
C ILE A 242 33.40 32.97 10.22
N ALA A 243 33.11 34.06 9.51
CA ALA A 243 33.78 35.34 9.69
C ALA A 243 32.75 36.46 9.91
N VAL A 244 33.11 37.51 10.64
CA VAL A 244 32.22 38.65 10.90
C VAL A 244 32.95 39.94 10.55
N ALA A 245 32.38 40.75 9.67
CA ALA A 245 32.81 42.13 9.48
C ALA A 245 31.95 43.04 10.37
N GLU A 246 32.56 43.63 11.39
CA GLU A 246 31.91 44.61 12.27
C GLU A 246 32.34 46.03 11.88
N MET A 247 31.39 46.89 11.55
CA MET A 247 31.68 48.28 11.20
C MET A 247 32.14 49.06 12.44
N ALA A 248 33.24 49.80 12.32
CA ALA A 248 33.77 50.61 13.41
C ALA A 248 32.97 51.92 13.63
N ASP A 249 32.35 52.44 12.57
CA ASP A 249 31.80 53.81 12.56
C ASP A 249 30.25 53.87 12.54
N SER A 250 29.54 52.75 12.42
CA SER A 250 28.08 52.70 12.32
C SER A 250 27.43 51.82 13.39
N LYS A 251 26.62 52.45 14.25
CA LYS A 251 25.78 51.80 15.28
C LYS A 251 24.32 51.73 14.83
N LYS A 252 23.65 50.61 15.09
CA LYS A 252 22.20 50.42 14.97
C LYS A 252 21.58 50.69 16.36
N ASN A 253 20.62 51.63 16.43
CA ASN A 253 19.89 51.99 17.66
C ASN A 253 20.78 52.44 18.84
N ASP A 254 21.82 53.25 18.59
CA ASP A 254 22.75 53.82 19.59
C ASP A 254 23.56 52.84 20.48
N GLU A 255 23.26 51.54 20.47
CA GLU A 255 23.92 50.56 21.35
C GLU A 255 24.68 49.44 20.60
N ASP A 256 24.22 48.95 19.43
CA ASP A 256 24.82 47.79 18.75
C ASP A 256 25.59 48.14 17.46
N ALA A 257 26.80 47.60 17.27
CA ALA A 257 27.57 47.78 16.04
C ALA A 257 26.94 47.02 14.84
N VAL A 258 26.95 47.61 13.65
CA VAL A 258 26.46 46.93 12.43
C VAL A 258 27.43 45.80 12.05
N ARG A 259 26.97 44.55 12.13
CA ARG A 259 27.73 43.34 11.77
C ARG A 259 27.23 42.72 10.47
N ILE A 260 28.14 42.36 9.57
CA ILE A 260 27.90 41.48 8.43
C ILE A 260 28.54 40.14 8.75
N ILE A 261 27.77 39.06 8.74
CA ILE A 261 28.27 37.73 9.05
C ILE A 261 28.42 36.93 7.76
N PHE A 262 29.59 36.34 7.58
CA PHE A 262 29.96 35.48 6.48
C PHE A 262 30.07 34.04 6.96
N SER A 263 29.66 33.09 6.13
CA SER A 263 29.93 31.67 6.39
C SER A 263 30.35 30.96 5.12
N ALA A 264 31.44 30.20 5.22
CA ALA A 264 31.91 29.30 4.17
C ALA A 264 31.13 27.96 4.17
N ARG A 265 30.33 27.71 5.22
CA ARG A 265 29.43 26.55 5.34
C ARG A 265 27.98 27.01 5.34
N PHE A 266 27.03 26.11 5.16
CA PHE A 266 25.62 26.42 5.38
C PHE A 266 25.33 26.49 6.89
N ALA A 267 25.83 27.54 7.55
CA ALA A 267 25.66 27.77 8.98
C ALA A 267 24.78 28.98 9.26
N CYS A 268 23.84 28.85 10.21
CA CYS A 268 23.15 29.98 10.78
C CYS A 268 24.11 30.77 11.68
N PRO A 269 24.32 32.08 11.41
CA PRO A 269 25.19 32.91 12.22
C PRO A 269 24.79 33.02 13.70
N VAL A 270 23.48 33.01 13.96
CA VAL A 270 22.88 33.29 15.27
C VAL A 270 22.76 32.03 16.13
N SER A 271 22.21 30.95 15.57
CA SER A 271 21.96 29.72 16.35
C SER A 271 23.09 28.70 16.31
N GLY A 272 24.06 28.86 15.40
CA GLY A 272 25.10 27.86 15.15
C GLY A 272 24.58 26.58 14.50
N PHE A 273 23.32 26.56 14.02
CA PHE A 273 22.76 25.46 13.24
C PHE A 273 23.52 25.32 11.92
N THR A 274 24.03 24.13 11.60
CA THR A 274 24.85 23.89 10.41
C THR A 274 24.28 22.76 9.57
N ILE A 275 24.33 22.93 8.25
CA ILE A 275 24.11 21.86 7.27
C ILE A 275 25.46 21.63 6.59
N GLU A 276 25.98 20.40 6.66
CA GLU A 276 27.29 20.06 6.08
C GLU A 276 27.28 20.20 4.56
N GLU A 277 26.32 19.56 3.89
CA GLU A 277 26.18 19.64 2.42
C GLU A 277 24.73 19.36 1.99
N ILE A 278 24.24 20.10 0.99
CA ILE A 278 22.90 19.92 0.43
C ILE A 278 22.97 18.99 -0.78
N GLU A 279 23.02 17.69 -0.50
CA GLU A 279 22.99 16.64 -1.53
C GLU A 279 21.65 15.91 -1.58
N PRO A 280 21.29 15.24 -2.70
CA PRO A 280 20.04 14.49 -2.80
C PRO A 280 19.82 13.45 -1.69
N ARG A 281 20.89 12.85 -1.15
CA ARG A 281 20.82 11.88 -0.04
C ARG A 281 20.28 12.47 1.26
N LEU A 282 20.42 13.77 1.49
CA LEU A 282 19.88 14.48 2.65
C LEU A 282 18.34 14.41 2.68
N PHE A 283 17.71 14.36 1.51
CA PHE A 283 16.25 14.29 1.36
C PHE A 283 15.73 12.86 1.28
N SER A 284 16.57 11.86 1.52
CA SER A 284 16.21 10.45 1.44
C SER A 284 15.92 9.87 2.82
N PHE A 285 14.65 9.55 3.10
CA PHE A 285 14.27 8.85 4.34
C PHE A 285 14.69 7.37 4.37
N ASN A 286 15.17 6.82 3.24
CA ASN A 286 15.79 5.49 3.18
C ASN A 286 17.28 5.49 3.53
N ASN A 287 17.87 6.68 3.72
CA ASN A 287 19.29 6.84 3.99
C ASN A 287 19.46 7.48 5.39
N PRO A 288 20.29 6.91 6.29
CA PRO A 288 20.54 7.48 7.62
C PRO A 288 20.99 8.95 7.63
N PHE A 289 21.57 9.45 6.53
CA PHE A 289 21.92 10.86 6.38
C PHE A 289 20.69 11.77 6.43
N GLY A 290 19.59 11.38 5.79
CA GLY A 290 18.34 12.17 5.72
C GLY A 290 17.20 11.67 6.59
N ALA A 291 17.23 10.41 7.04
CA ALA A 291 16.17 9.77 7.79
C ALA A 291 16.04 10.34 9.22
N CYS A 292 14.80 10.55 9.68
CA CYS A 292 14.52 10.92 11.06
C CYS A 292 15.05 9.81 12.01
N PRO A 293 15.91 10.14 12.99
CA PRO A 293 16.52 9.14 13.88
C PRO A 293 15.51 8.49 14.83
N SER A 294 14.44 9.21 15.22
CA SER A 294 13.44 8.72 16.18
C SER A 294 12.52 7.63 15.62
N CYS A 295 12.36 7.56 14.30
CA CYS A 295 11.52 6.55 13.63
C CYS A 295 12.27 5.81 12.51
N ASP A 296 13.58 6.00 12.39
CA ASP A 296 14.43 5.46 11.32
C ASP A 296 13.82 5.60 9.91
N GLY A 297 13.31 6.80 9.61
CA GLY A 297 12.70 7.12 8.32
C GLY A 297 11.32 6.52 8.03
N LEU A 298 10.67 5.86 9.00
CA LEU A 298 9.31 5.32 8.83
C LEU A 298 8.24 6.43 8.80
N GLY A 299 8.45 7.50 9.57
CA GLY A 299 7.50 8.61 9.75
C GLY A 299 6.38 8.30 10.73
N THR A 300 6.28 7.06 11.18
CA THR A 300 5.28 6.63 12.14
C THR A 300 5.93 6.00 13.35
N GLN A 301 5.23 6.04 14.48
CA GLN A 301 5.61 5.35 15.71
C GLN A 301 4.46 4.45 16.15
N PHE A 302 4.82 3.31 16.72
CA PHE A 302 3.88 2.38 17.31
C PHE A 302 3.69 2.73 18.77
N PHE A 303 2.44 2.77 19.21
CA PHE A 303 2.09 2.93 20.62
C PHE A 303 1.00 1.92 20.97
N ILE A 304 0.89 1.54 22.24
CA ILE A 304 -0.19 0.65 22.68
C ILE A 304 -1.47 1.47 22.79
N ASP A 305 -2.48 1.08 22.02
CA ASP A 305 -3.73 1.79 21.91
C ASP A 305 -4.68 1.43 23.07
N PRO A 306 -5.09 2.40 23.92
CA PRO A 306 -6.06 2.16 24.98
C PRO A 306 -7.37 1.55 24.48
N ILE A 307 -7.81 1.93 23.27
CA ILE A 307 -9.05 1.43 22.64
C ILE A 307 -8.90 -0.03 22.22
N ALA A 308 -7.69 -0.47 21.85
CA ALA A 308 -7.41 -1.87 21.52
C ALA A 308 -7.24 -2.72 22.79
N VAL A 309 -6.70 -2.15 23.87
CA VAL A 309 -6.57 -2.80 25.19
C VAL A 309 -7.96 -3.03 25.80
N VAL A 310 -8.88 -2.08 25.66
CA VAL A 310 -10.26 -2.19 26.13
C VAL A 310 -11.24 -2.11 24.95
N PRO A 311 -11.46 -3.24 24.25
CA PRO A 311 -12.25 -3.24 23.03
C PRO A 311 -13.74 -3.02 23.28
N ASP A 312 -14.28 -3.45 24.43
CA ASP A 312 -15.69 -3.23 24.75
C ASP A 312 -15.86 -2.57 26.12
N GLY A 313 -16.15 -1.27 26.10
CA GLY A 313 -16.43 -0.48 27.30
C GLY A 313 -17.70 -0.88 28.05
N GLY A 314 -18.57 -1.71 27.45
CA GLY A 314 -19.77 -2.26 28.08
C GLY A 314 -19.51 -3.53 28.92
N LEU A 315 -18.29 -4.09 28.89
CA LEU A 315 -17.94 -5.25 29.71
C LEU A 315 -17.49 -4.81 31.11
N THR A 316 -17.74 -5.69 32.08
CA THR A 316 -17.19 -5.55 33.44
C THR A 316 -15.76 -6.08 33.48
N LEU A 317 -14.99 -5.73 34.51
CA LEU A 317 -13.63 -6.22 34.68
C LEU A 317 -13.60 -7.76 34.83
N TYR A 318 -14.59 -8.35 35.52
CA TYR A 318 -14.76 -9.81 35.62
C TYR A 318 -15.02 -10.51 34.28
N LYS A 319 -15.74 -9.84 33.37
CA LYS A 319 -16.01 -10.38 32.02
C LYS A 319 -14.88 -10.11 31.03
N GLY A 320 -13.73 -9.63 31.51
CA GLY A 320 -12.54 -9.44 30.70
C GLY A 320 -12.53 -8.18 29.85
N ALA A 321 -13.01 -7.05 30.40
CA ALA A 321 -12.92 -5.74 29.72
C ALA A 321 -11.50 -5.41 29.24
N ILE A 322 -10.47 -5.82 29.99
CA ILE A 322 -9.06 -5.68 29.61
C ILE A 322 -8.64 -6.90 28.77
N ALA A 323 -8.61 -6.72 27.45
CA ALA A 323 -8.42 -7.81 26.50
C ALA A 323 -7.10 -8.58 26.65
N PRO A 324 -5.92 -7.95 26.89
CA PRO A 324 -4.66 -8.66 27.12
C PRO A 324 -4.70 -9.65 28.29
N TRP A 325 -5.53 -9.40 29.30
CA TRP A 325 -5.60 -10.17 30.54
C TRP A 325 -6.77 -11.16 30.57
N SER A 326 -7.78 -10.97 29.71
CA SER A 326 -9.00 -11.79 29.64
C SER A 326 -8.80 -13.27 29.30
N LYS A 327 -7.72 -13.63 28.59
CA LYS A 327 -7.50 -14.98 28.04
C LYS A 327 -6.62 -15.88 28.91
N THR A 328 -6.07 -15.36 30.00
CA THR A 328 -5.16 -16.15 30.85
C THR A 328 -5.97 -16.91 31.89
N SER A 329 -5.71 -18.22 32.03
CA SER A 329 -6.30 -19.07 33.08
C SER A 329 -5.73 -18.82 34.48
N SER A 330 -4.74 -17.93 34.60
CA SER A 330 -4.08 -17.59 35.85
C SER A 330 -4.93 -16.59 36.66
N PRO A 331 -5.19 -16.85 37.96
CA PRO A 331 -5.89 -15.92 38.85
C PRO A 331 -5.17 -14.57 39.05
N TYR A 332 -3.87 -14.51 38.71
CA TYR A 332 -2.98 -13.38 38.99
C TYR A 332 -3.51 -12.02 38.52
N TYR A 333 -4.00 -11.94 37.28
CA TYR A 333 -4.49 -10.65 36.74
C TYR A 333 -5.81 -10.21 37.37
N THR A 334 -6.72 -11.15 37.63
CA THR A 334 -7.98 -10.86 38.32
C THR A 334 -7.72 -10.38 39.74
N GLN A 335 -6.83 -11.04 40.48
CA GLN A 335 -6.42 -10.65 41.84
C GLN A 335 -5.72 -9.28 41.86
N THR A 336 -4.93 -8.98 40.82
CA THR A 336 -4.31 -7.65 40.66
C THR A 336 -5.37 -6.56 40.51
N LEU A 337 -6.39 -6.78 39.67
CA LEU A 337 -7.49 -5.83 39.50
C LEU A 337 -8.33 -5.67 40.77
N GLU A 338 -8.56 -6.75 41.51
CA GLU A 338 -9.27 -6.71 42.81
C GLU A 338 -8.51 -5.93 43.88
N ALA A 339 -7.18 -6.01 43.88
CA ALA A 339 -6.34 -5.21 44.79
C ALA A 339 -6.42 -3.71 44.45
N ILE A 340 -6.39 -3.37 43.16
CA ILE A 340 -6.54 -1.98 42.69
C ILE A 340 -7.95 -1.45 43.01
N ALA A 341 -8.98 -2.26 42.77
CA ALA A 341 -10.38 -1.93 43.07
C ALA A 341 -10.61 -1.64 44.56
N ARG A 342 -9.99 -2.43 45.44
CA ARG A 342 -10.03 -2.21 46.90
C ARG A 342 -9.32 -0.92 47.32
N HIS A 343 -8.23 -0.56 46.66
CA HIS A 343 -7.43 0.61 47.02
C HIS A 343 -8.06 1.94 46.56
N TYR A 344 -8.60 1.98 45.33
CA TYR A 344 -9.23 3.17 44.74
C TYR A 344 -10.77 3.20 44.86
N ASP A 345 -11.34 2.31 45.68
CA ASP A 345 -12.78 2.24 46.01
C ASP A 345 -13.71 2.23 44.78
N PHE A 346 -13.47 1.30 43.83
CA PHE A 346 -14.39 1.04 42.72
C PHE A 346 -14.79 -0.45 42.65
N LYS A 347 -15.91 -0.75 42.01
CA LYS A 347 -16.43 -2.12 41.95
C LYS A 347 -16.01 -2.82 40.66
N MET A 348 -15.52 -4.04 40.79
CA MET A 348 -15.22 -4.93 39.65
C MET A 348 -16.46 -5.35 38.84
N SER A 349 -17.65 -5.20 39.43
CA SER A 349 -18.95 -5.44 38.79
C SER A 349 -19.41 -4.32 37.88
N ASP A 350 -18.79 -3.14 37.96
CA ASP A 350 -19.17 -2.00 37.13
C ASP A 350 -18.66 -2.22 35.70
N VAL A 351 -19.42 -1.72 34.73
CA VAL A 351 -18.99 -1.72 33.32
C VAL A 351 -17.85 -0.71 33.15
N TRP A 352 -16.89 -0.99 32.26
CA TRP A 352 -15.72 -0.15 32.07
C TRP A 352 -16.08 1.33 31.84
N ASN A 353 -17.08 1.62 31.01
CA ASN A 353 -17.52 2.99 30.73
C ASN A 353 -18.04 3.71 31.98
N GLY A 354 -18.63 2.98 32.93
CA GLY A 354 -19.15 3.50 34.20
C GLY A 354 -18.10 3.68 35.29
N LEU A 355 -16.87 3.19 35.09
CA LEU A 355 -15.79 3.39 36.05
C LEU A 355 -15.35 4.87 36.11
N PRO A 356 -14.94 5.36 37.30
CA PRO A 356 -14.31 6.67 37.44
C PRO A 356 -13.10 6.83 36.52
N ASN A 357 -12.87 8.05 36.01
CA ASN A 357 -11.74 8.32 35.11
C ASN A 357 -10.39 8.03 35.78
N GLU A 358 -10.27 8.28 37.08
CA GLU A 358 -9.08 7.95 37.87
C GLU A 358 -8.81 6.45 37.89
N ALA A 359 -9.84 5.61 38.11
CA ALA A 359 -9.72 4.16 38.04
C ALA A 359 -9.26 3.68 36.66
N LYS A 360 -9.81 4.26 35.57
CA LYS A 360 -9.38 3.95 34.20
C LYS A 360 -7.90 4.30 33.97
N GLN A 361 -7.47 5.47 34.43
CA GLN A 361 -6.08 5.93 34.30
C GLN A 361 -5.12 5.03 35.07
N VAL A 362 -5.43 4.69 36.32
CA VAL A 362 -4.61 3.82 37.15
C VAL A 362 -4.48 2.42 36.54
N ILE A 363 -5.57 1.86 36.02
CA ILE A 363 -5.53 0.54 35.37
C ILE A 363 -4.65 0.58 34.11
N LEU A 364 -4.78 1.62 33.27
CA LEU A 364 -4.07 1.69 32.00
C LEU A 364 -2.60 2.08 32.16
N TYR A 365 -2.31 3.13 32.93
CA TYR A 365 -0.99 3.78 33.00
C TYR A 365 -0.27 3.58 34.34
N GLY A 366 -0.93 2.96 35.32
CA GLY A 366 -0.32 2.62 36.61
C GLY A 366 -0.55 3.67 37.69
N THR A 367 0.03 3.41 38.86
CA THR A 367 -0.14 4.23 40.08
C THR A 367 0.99 5.23 40.28
N GLY A 368 1.92 5.34 39.33
CA GLY A 368 3.15 6.11 39.49
C GLY A 368 3.98 5.59 40.67
N ASP A 369 4.22 6.44 41.66
CA ASP A 369 4.99 6.11 42.87
C ASP A 369 4.12 5.56 44.01
N GLU A 370 2.79 5.56 43.87
CA GLU A 370 1.88 5.10 44.92
C GLU A 370 1.92 3.57 45.05
N VAL A 371 2.10 3.08 46.27
CA VAL A 371 2.31 1.65 46.57
C VAL A 371 0.99 0.98 46.94
N ILE A 372 0.62 -0.06 46.20
CA ILE A 372 -0.55 -0.91 46.50
C ILE A 372 -0.10 -2.22 47.15
N THR A 373 -0.92 -2.74 48.05
CA THR A 373 -0.76 -4.09 48.59
C THR A 373 -1.50 -5.09 47.70
N PHE A 374 -0.75 -5.98 47.04
CA PHE A 374 -1.29 -7.08 46.25
C PHE A 374 -1.27 -8.37 47.07
N GLU A 375 -2.39 -9.09 47.02
CA GLU A 375 -2.55 -10.38 47.66
C GLU A 375 -2.78 -11.41 46.56
N TYR A 376 -1.85 -12.35 46.42
CA TYR A 376 -1.91 -13.40 45.41
C TYR A 376 -2.14 -14.76 46.08
N ASP A 377 -3.05 -15.55 45.51
CA ASP A 377 -3.36 -16.91 45.96
C ASP A 377 -3.54 -17.82 44.74
N ASP A 378 -2.65 -18.78 44.57
CA ASP A 378 -2.68 -19.77 43.49
C ASP A 378 -3.25 -21.13 43.94
N GLY A 379 -3.75 -21.23 45.18
CA GLY A 379 -4.27 -22.45 45.80
C GLY A 379 -3.22 -23.34 46.46
N LEU A 380 -1.93 -23.12 46.21
CA LEU A 380 -0.80 -23.83 46.84
C LEU A 380 -0.02 -22.93 47.81
N ARG A 381 0.08 -21.63 47.52
CA ARG A 381 0.74 -20.62 48.37
C ARG A 381 0.03 -19.27 48.24
N SER A 382 -0.19 -18.62 49.38
CA SER A 382 -0.61 -17.21 49.42
C SER A 382 0.55 -16.32 49.86
N TYR A 383 0.72 -15.19 49.18
CA TYR A 383 1.74 -14.19 49.56
C TYR A 383 1.23 -12.77 49.31
N LYS A 384 1.71 -11.83 50.13
CA LYS A 384 1.42 -10.41 50.01
C LYS A 384 2.67 -9.67 49.53
N THR A 385 2.50 -8.77 48.56
CA THR A 385 3.59 -7.91 48.07
C THR A 385 3.14 -6.46 48.02
N LYS A 386 4.04 -5.54 48.35
CA LYS A 386 3.80 -4.09 48.28
C LYS A 386 4.68 -3.52 47.19
N LYS A 387 4.08 -3.04 46.11
CA LYS A 387 4.78 -2.42 44.99
C LYS A 387 3.87 -1.42 44.29
N PRO A 388 4.42 -0.42 43.57
CA PRO A 388 3.62 0.36 42.64
C PRO A 388 3.12 -0.53 41.49
N PHE A 389 1.95 -0.18 40.97
CA PHE A 389 1.40 -0.84 39.79
C PHE A 389 1.92 -0.13 38.54
N GLU A 390 2.57 -0.88 37.65
CA GLU A 390 3.17 -0.29 36.44
C GLU A 390 2.14 0.11 35.37
N GLY A 391 0.88 -0.37 35.46
CA GLY A 391 -0.13 -0.15 34.42
C GLY A 391 -0.12 -1.22 33.33
N VAL A 392 -1.28 -1.42 32.68
CA VAL A 392 -1.40 -2.39 31.57
C VAL A 392 -0.59 -1.94 30.35
N ILE A 393 -0.64 -0.66 30.00
CA ILE A 393 0.02 -0.10 28.81
C ILE A 393 1.55 -0.13 28.96
N PRO A 394 2.15 0.44 30.04
CA PRO A 394 3.60 0.38 30.24
C PRO A 394 4.12 -1.07 30.35
N ASN A 395 3.34 -1.98 30.95
CA ASN A 395 3.70 -3.41 30.96
C ASN A 395 3.84 -3.99 29.54
N LEU A 396 2.87 -3.71 28.65
CA LEU A 396 2.89 -4.18 27.27
C LEU A 396 4.04 -3.56 26.47
N GLU A 397 4.28 -2.26 26.62
CA GLU A 397 5.39 -1.56 25.95
C GLU A 397 6.75 -2.10 26.38
N ARG A 398 6.95 -2.31 27.68
CA ARG A 398 8.18 -2.88 28.23
C ARG A 398 8.38 -4.31 27.75
N ARG A 399 7.35 -5.16 27.85
CA ARG A 399 7.41 -6.55 27.37
C ARG A 399 7.71 -6.64 25.89
N TYR A 400 7.15 -5.74 25.07
CA TYR A 400 7.44 -5.72 23.64
C TYR A 400 8.93 -5.44 23.36
N LYS A 401 9.52 -4.47 24.08
CA LYS A 401 10.94 -4.09 23.95
C LYS A 401 11.89 -5.16 24.50
N GLU A 402 11.57 -5.77 25.64
CA GLU A 402 12.44 -6.71 26.34
C GLU A 402 12.34 -8.17 25.86
N THR A 403 11.23 -8.55 25.21
CA THR A 403 11.03 -9.96 24.81
C THR A 403 11.76 -10.29 23.51
N ASP A 404 12.51 -11.39 23.51
CA ASP A 404 13.16 -11.97 22.31
C ASP A 404 12.25 -12.97 21.54
N SER A 405 11.11 -13.35 22.11
CA SER A 405 10.14 -14.24 21.47
C SER A 405 9.29 -13.52 20.43
N ASN A 406 9.41 -13.93 19.16
CA ASN A 406 8.57 -13.42 18.06
C ASN A 406 7.08 -13.62 18.32
N TRP A 407 6.68 -14.78 18.87
CA TRP A 407 5.27 -15.06 19.19
C TRP A 407 4.71 -14.07 20.22
N ALA A 408 5.48 -13.74 21.25
CA ALA A 408 5.05 -12.77 22.25
C ALA A 408 4.96 -11.35 21.67
N ARG A 409 5.88 -10.96 20.77
CA ARG A 409 5.80 -9.69 20.04
C ARG A 409 4.54 -9.64 19.18
N GLU A 410 4.28 -10.66 18.38
CA GLU A 410 3.07 -10.76 17.55
C GLU A 410 1.78 -10.69 18.38
N GLU A 411 1.75 -11.25 19.59
CA GLU A 411 0.58 -11.12 20.49
C GLU A 411 0.40 -9.69 21.02
N ILE A 412 1.49 -8.97 21.29
CA ILE A 412 1.44 -7.58 21.80
C ILE A 412 1.16 -6.58 20.67
N GLU A 413 1.69 -6.79 19.47
CA GLU A 413 1.45 -5.98 18.27
C GLU A 413 -0.04 -5.84 17.95
N LYS A 414 -0.87 -6.82 18.35
CA LYS A 414 -2.33 -6.77 18.21
C LYS A 414 -2.99 -5.63 18.99
N PHE A 415 -2.29 -5.05 19.95
CA PHE A 415 -2.74 -3.92 20.76
C PHE A 415 -2.01 -2.62 20.39
N GLN A 416 -1.17 -2.63 19.37
CA GLN A 416 -0.49 -1.45 18.88
C GLN A 416 -1.32 -0.76 17.81
N SER A 417 -1.36 0.57 17.89
CA SER A 417 -1.80 1.45 16.82
C SER A 417 -0.63 2.29 16.35
N VAL A 418 -0.80 2.88 15.17
CA VAL A 418 0.22 3.69 14.51
C VAL A 418 -0.18 5.16 14.64
N THR A 419 0.77 5.99 15.07
CA THR A 419 0.63 7.45 15.04
C THR A 419 1.77 8.07 14.22
N ASN A 420 1.60 9.33 13.84
CA ASN A 420 2.68 10.10 13.22
C ASN A 420 3.83 10.27 14.23
N CYS A 421 5.06 10.18 13.76
CA CYS A 421 6.24 10.41 14.59
C CYS A 421 6.31 11.89 15.01
N ASP A 422 6.29 12.14 16.32
CA ASP A 422 6.31 13.50 16.89
C ASP A 422 7.56 14.29 16.48
N ALA A 423 8.72 13.62 16.38
CA ALA A 423 10.00 14.27 16.08
C ALA A 423 10.09 14.83 14.65
N CYS A 424 9.39 14.21 13.68
CA CYS A 424 9.40 14.66 12.29
C CYS A 424 8.03 15.07 11.77
N GLY A 425 6.99 15.09 12.61
CA GLY A 425 5.61 15.37 12.21
C GLY A 425 5.07 14.44 11.12
N GLY A 426 5.60 13.22 11.01
CA GLY A 426 5.27 12.30 9.93
C GLY A 426 6.04 12.46 8.62
N TYR A 427 6.94 13.45 8.50
CA TYR A 427 7.68 13.71 7.25
C TYR A 427 8.86 12.79 6.98
N ARG A 428 9.19 11.86 7.90
CA ARG A 428 10.25 10.84 7.77
C ARG A 428 11.69 11.37 7.73
N LEU A 429 11.88 12.67 7.67
CA LEU A 429 13.19 13.31 7.47
C LEU A 429 13.69 14.00 8.73
N LYS A 430 15.01 14.27 8.75
CA LYS A 430 15.63 15.08 9.80
C LYS A 430 15.24 16.57 9.69
N PRO A 431 15.30 17.33 10.79
CA PRO A 431 15.05 18.78 10.77
C PRO A 431 15.91 19.54 9.76
N GLU A 432 17.15 19.10 9.53
CA GLU A 432 18.08 19.71 8.55
C GLU A 432 17.58 19.62 7.12
N ALA A 433 16.94 18.51 6.76
CA ALA A 433 16.34 18.34 5.44
C ALA A 433 15.04 19.16 5.30
N LEU A 434 14.25 19.25 6.37
CA LEU A 434 12.99 20.01 6.40
C LEU A 434 13.21 21.53 6.44
N ALA A 435 14.41 21.97 6.83
CA ALA A 435 14.84 23.36 6.76
C ALA A 435 15.02 23.87 5.32
N VAL A 436 15.23 22.99 4.35
CA VAL A 436 15.41 23.37 2.94
C VAL A 436 14.06 23.53 2.25
N LYS A 437 13.81 24.72 1.70
CA LYS A 437 12.53 25.10 1.12
C LYS A 437 12.67 25.61 -0.31
N ILE A 438 11.64 25.38 -1.11
CA ILE A 438 11.43 26.03 -2.41
C ILE A 438 10.06 26.69 -2.33
N ALA A 439 9.98 27.99 -2.63
CA ALA A 439 8.72 28.75 -2.54
C ALA A 439 7.98 28.53 -1.21
N ASP A 440 8.72 28.62 -0.10
CA ASP A 440 8.29 28.48 1.29
C ASP A 440 7.89 27.07 1.75
N LEU A 441 7.98 26.05 0.88
CA LEU A 441 7.61 24.68 1.20
C LEU A 441 8.82 23.75 1.21
N HIS A 442 8.90 22.88 2.22
CA HIS A 442 9.89 21.81 2.26
C HIS A 442 9.40 20.54 1.55
N VAL A 443 10.33 19.63 1.24
CA VAL A 443 10.03 18.43 0.43
C VAL A 443 8.90 17.58 1.01
N GLY A 444 8.85 17.42 2.34
CA GLY A 444 7.78 16.70 3.02
C GLY A 444 6.37 17.27 2.81
N GLN A 445 6.22 18.61 2.78
CA GLN A 445 4.94 19.28 2.55
C GLN A 445 4.46 19.06 1.11
N VAL A 446 5.35 19.20 0.14
CA VAL A 446 5.02 18.93 -1.28
C VAL A 446 4.63 17.46 -1.46
N SER A 447 5.29 16.54 -0.76
CA SER A 447 4.93 15.12 -0.82
C SER A 447 3.58 14.79 -0.17
N GLN A 448 3.09 15.59 0.77
CA GLN A 448 1.77 15.41 1.40
C GLN A 448 0.62 16.00 0.58
N MET A 449 0.90 16.82 -0.43
CA MET A 449 -0.13 17.30 -1.34
C MET A 449 -0.73 16.15 -2.14
N SER A 450 -2.01 16.27 -2.49
CA SER A 450 -2.59 15.43 -3.53
C SER A 450 -1.84 15.65 -4.86
N ILE A 451 -1.77 14.64 -5.71
CA ILE A 451 -1.08 14.71 -7.01
C ILE A 451 -1.63 15.87 -7.85
N ARG A 452 -2.95 16.12 -7.78
CA ARG A 452 -3.58 17.31 -8.40
C ARG A 452 -2.96 18.62 -7.90
N ALA A 453 -2.92 18.80 -6.58
CA ALA A 453 -2.40 20.01 -5.97
C ALA A 453 -0.89 20.17 -6.21
N ALA A 454 -0.15 19.06 -6.23
CA ALA A 454 1.27 19.05 -6.56
C ALA A 454 1.50 19.49 -8.02
N GLU A 455 0.73 18.97 -8.98
CA GLU A 455 0.84 19.38 -10.40
C GLU A 455 0.59 20.89 -10.55
N ASP A 456 -0.48 21.40 -9.94
CA ASP A 456 -0.81 22.83 -9.95
C ASP A 456 0.31 23.69 -9.35
N TRP A 457 0.93 23.20 -8.27
CA TRP A 457 2.06 23.87 -7.64
C TRP A 457 3.29 23.89 -8.56
N PHE A 458 3.66 22.77 -9.16
CA PHE A 458 4.81 22.67 -10.08
C PHE A 458 4.62 23.48 -11.38
N ASN A 459 3.38 23.61 -11.87
CA ASN A 459 3.05 24.45 -13.02
C ASN A 459 3.24 25.94 -12.71
N LYS A 460 3.01 26.36 -11.46
CA LYS A 460 3.21 27.75 -11.01
C LYS A 460 4.63 28.03 -10.51
N LEU A 461 5.38 27.00 -10.11
CA LEU A 461 6.67 27.11 -9.43
C LEU A 461 7.72 27.89 -10.22
N GLU A 462 7.76 27.71 -11.54
CA GLU A 462 8.74 28.34 -12.40
C GLU A 462 8.69 29.87 -12.31
N LYS A 463 7.53 30.47 -12.05
CA LYS A 463 7.40 31.93 -11.85
C LYS A 463 8.08 32.43 -10.57
N LYS A 464 8.26 31.55 -9.57
CA LYS A 464 8.88 31.87 -8.27
C LYS A 464 10.39 31.64 -8.24
N LEU A 465 10.97 31.06 -9.30
CA LEU A 465 12.40 30.79 -9.38
C LEU A 465 13.15 31.95 -10.05
N ASN A 466 14.36 32.22 -9.57
CA ASN A 466 15.27 33.16 -10.24
C ASN A 466 15.85 32.57 -11.54
N ALA A 467 16.52 33.39 -12.36
CA ALA A 467 17.03 32.97 -13.67
C ALA A 467 18.00 31.77 -13.61
N LYS A 468 18.90 31.74 -12.61
CA LYS A 468 19.86 30.64 -12.39
C LYS A 468 19.13 29.35 -11.99
N GLN A 469 18.20 29.44 -11.04
CA GLN A 469 17.38 28.31 -10.59
C GLN A 469 16.53 27.74 -11.73
N LYS A 470 15.92 28.60 -12.56
CA LYS A 470 15.16 28.17 -13.74
C LYS A 470 16.00 27.32 -14.69
N GLN A 471 17.20 27.78 -15.00
CA GLN A 471 18.10 27.06 -15.91
C GLN A 471 18.48 25.68 -15.37
N ILE A 472 18.79 25.58 -14.07
CA ILE A 472 19.16 24.31 -13.42
C ILE A 472 17.95 23.38 -13.30
N ALA A 473 16.79 23.91 -12.92
CA ALA A 473 15.59 23.13 -12.64
C ALA A 473 14.81 22.72 -13.89
N ALA A 474 15.04 23.33 -15.06
CA ALA A 474 14.21 23.14 -16.26
C ALA A 474 13.97 21.67 -16.62
N ARG A 475 15.02 20.84 -16.67
CA ARG A 475 14.90 19.41 -17.00
C ARG A 475 14.20 18.62 -15.88
N ILE A 476 14.51 18.94 -14.62
CA ILE A 476 13.94 18.26 -13.45
C ILE A 476 12.43 18.55 -13.36
N LEU A 477 12.04 19.82 -13.55
CA LEU A 477 10.63 20.23 -13.53
C LEU A 477 9.84 19.60 -14.67
N LYS A 478 10.45 19.44 -15.86
CA LYS A 478 9.82 18.74 -16.97
C LYS A 478 9.46 17.30 -16.57
N GLU A 479 10.42 16.54 -16.05
CA GLU A 479 10.21 15.14 -15.63
C GLU A 479 9.15 15.02 -14.51
N ILE A 480 9.18 15.92 -13.52
CA ILE A 480 8.18 15.93 -12.43
C ILE A 480 6.78 16.22 -12.98
N ARG A 481 6.62 17.26 -13.81
CA ARG A 481 5.33 17.65 -14.39
C ARG A 481 4.76 16.54 -15.27
N GLU A 482 5.58 15.93 -16.11
CA GLU A 482 5.14 14.82 -16.98
C GLU A 482 4.67 13.62 -16.16
N ARG A 483 5.41 13.21 -15.12
CA ARG A 483 5.01 12.09 -14.24
C ARG A 483 3.76 12.37 -13.42
N LEU A 484 3.62 13.58 -12.87
CA LEU A 484 2.39 14.00 -12.18
C LEU A 484 1.19 14.00 -13.12
N LYS A 485 1.37 14.53 -14.34
CA LYS A 485 0.34 14.49 -15.37
C LYS A 485 -0.07 13.06 -15.70
N PHE A 486 0.88 12.14 -15.89
CA PHE A 486 0.54 10.74 -16.16
C PHE A 486 -0.26 10.10 -15.03
N LEU A 487 0.04 10.42 -13.77
CA LEU A 487 -0.74 9.93 -12.63
C LEU A 487 -2.17 10.50 -12.63
N ASN A 488 -2.35 11.76 -13.02
CA ASN A 488 -3.68 12.37 -13.18
C ASN A 488 -4.44 11.80 -14.39
N ASP A 489 -3.76 11.54 -15.50
CA ASP A 489 -4.34 10.92 -16.71
C ASP A 489 -4.91 9.53 -16.40
N VAL A 490 -4.29 8.77 -15.49
CA VAL A 490 -4.79 7.45 -15.03
C VAL A 490 -5.74 7.52 -13.83
N GLY A 491 -6.22 8.70 -13.42
CA GLY A 491 -7.26 8.80 -12.38
C GLY A 491 -6.75 8.66 -10.94
N LEU A 492 -5.47 8.96 -10.68
CA LEU A 492 -4.86 8.87 -9.33
C LEU A 492 -4.67 10.24 -8.67
N GLU A 493 -5.34 11.28 -9.17
CA GLU A 493 -5.14 12.67 -8.76
C GLU A 493 -5.38 12.94 -7.26
N TYR A 494 -6.15 12.06 -6.61
CA TYR A 494 -6.51 12.13 -5.20
C TYR A 494 -5.45 11.56 -4.25
N LEU A 495 -4.49 10.79 -4.75
CA LEU A 495 -3.42 10.24 -3.91
C LEU A 495 -2.42 11.32 -3.54
N THR A 496 -1.72 11.12 -2.43
CA THR A 496 -0.54 11.92 -2.08
C THR A 496 0.74 11.15 -2.45
N LEU A 497 1.83 11.87 -2.72
CA LEU A 497 3.13 11.23 -2.98
C LEU A 497 3.67 10.52 -1.74
N SER A 498 3.27 10.96 -0.53
CA SER A 498 3.64 10.37 0.75
C SER A 498 2.85 9.12 1.13
N ARG A 499 1.74 8.81 0.42
CA ARG A 499 0.92 7.63 0.72
C ARG A 499 1.77 6.36 0.64
N ASN A 500 1.66 5.52 1.68
CA ASN A 500 2.39 4.27 1.78
C ASN A 500 1.94 3.30 0.69
N SER A 501 2.88 2.72 -0.05
CA SER A 501 2.55 1.81 -1.16
C SER A 501 1.82 0.55 -0.69
N GLY A 502 2.03 0.11 0.56
CA GLY A 502 1.35 -1.03 1.14
C GLY A 502 -0.14 -0.80 1.45
N THR A 503 -0.62 0.44 1.35
CA THR A 503 -2.04 0.83 1.56
C THR A 503 -2.80 1.05 0.27
N LEU A 504 -2.15 0.84 -0.87
CA LEU A 504 -2.77 0.98 -2.18
C LEU A 504 -3.61 -0.25 -2.51
N SER A 505 -4.74 -0.06 -3.19
CA SER A 505 -5.48 -1.17 -3.79
C SER A 505 -4.69 -1.80 -4.94
N GLY A 506 -5.15 -2.99 -5.39
CA GLY A 506 -4.58 -3.65 -6.58
C GLY A 506 -4.63 -2.74 -7.81
N GLY A 507 -5.81 -2.16 -8.10
CA GLY A 507 -6.01 -1.20 -9.19
C GLY A 507 -5.19 0.08 -9.05
N GLU A 508 -5.09 0.67 -7.85
CA GLU A 508 -4.23 1.85 -7.61
C GLU A 508 -2.76 1.54 -7.92
N SER A 509 -2.26 0.40 -7.42
CA SER A 509 -0.88 -0.05 -7.66
C SER A 509 -0.60 -0.30 -9.14
N GLN A 510 -1.55 -0.92 -9.84
CA GLN A 510 -1.46 -1.21 -11.26
C GLN A 510 -1.42 0.06 -12.10
N ARG A 511 -2.28 1.03 -11.81
CA ARG A 511 -2.32 2.33 -12.50
C ARG A 511 -1.06 3.17 -12.24
N ILE A 512 -0.50 3.11 -11.04
CA ILE A 512 0.82 3.71 -10.77
C ILE A 512 1.91 3.09 -11.65
N ARG A 513 1.92 1.76 -11.78
CA ARG A 513 2.88 1.06 -12.64
C ARG A 513 2.67 1.46 -14.11
N LEU A 514 1.42 1.54 -14.58
CA LEU A 514 1.09 2.01 -15.93
C LEU A 514 1.60 3.42 -16.19
N ALA A 515 1.33 4.37 -15.30
CA ALA A 515 1.82 5.74 -15.40
C ALA A 515 3.36 5.81 -15.46
N SER A 516 4.05 5.01 -14.63
CA SER A 516 5.51 4.89 -14.65
C SER A 516 6.04 4.34 -15.98
N GLN A 517 5.37 3.34 -16.56
CA GLN A 517 5.75 2.79 -17.87
C GLN A 517 5.58 3.79 -19.00
N ILE A 518 4.52 4.59 -19.00
CA ILE A 518 4.33 5.64 -20.00
C ILE A 518 5.40 6.73 -19.86
N GLY A 519 5.75 7.09 -18.62
CA GLY A 519 6.82 8.04 -18.33
C GLY A 519 8.21 7.58 -18.75
N SER A 520 8.44 6.27 -18.94
CA SER A 520 9.72 5.73 -19.41
C SER A 520 10.02 6.03 -20.88
N GLY A 521 9.00 6.33 -21.69
CA GLY A 521 9.16 6.64 -23.12
C GLY A 521 9.69 5.48 -23.97
N LEU A 522 9.55 4.23 -23.50
CA LEU A 522 10.00 3.06 -24.23
C LEU A 522 9.18 2.83 -25.52
N THR A 523 9.86 2.36 -26.56
CA THR A 523 9.27 2.05 -27.88
C THR A 523 9.68 0.64 -28.31
N GLY A 524 8.82 -0.07 -29.04
CA GLY A 524 9.08 -1.44 -29.49
C GLY A 524 8.96 -2.48 -28.37
N VAL A 525 8.26 -2.15 -27.28
CA VAL A 525 7.98 -3.04 -26.14
C VAL A 525 6.62 -3.72 -26.32
N LEU A 526 6.50 -4.93 -25.80
CA LEU A 526 5.23 -5.65 -25.65
C LEU A 526 4.71 -5.48 -24.22
N TYR A 527 3.67 -4.67 -24.04
CA TYR A 527 3.01 -4.52 -22.74
C TYR A 527 1.89 -5.54 -22.61
N VAL A 528 1.89 -6.30 -21.52
CA VAL A 528 0.81 -7.25 -21.20
C VAL A 528 0.13 -6.80 -19.90
N LEU A 529 -1.16 -6.47 -19.97
CA LEU A 529 -1.92 -5.89 -18.86
C LEU A 529 -3.05 -6.81 -18.43
N ASP A 530 -3.27 -6.90 -17.12
CA ASP A 530 -4.27 -7.78 -16.50
C ASP A 530 -5.44 -6.94 -15.98
N GLU A 531 -6.51 -6.79 -16.76
CA GLU A 531 -7.74 -6.08 -16.36
C GLU A 531 -7.50 -4.69 -15.74
N PRO A 532 -6.88 -3.74 -16.47
CA PRO A 532 -6.54 -2.43 -15.94
C PRO A 532 -7.76 -1.59 -15.51
N SER A 533 -8.98 -1.95 -15.93
CA SER A 533 -10.24 -1.30 -15.52
C SER A 533 -10.68 -1.63 -14.08
N ILE A 534 -10.03 -2.58 -13.39
CA ILE A 534 -10.42 -2.98 -12.03
C ILE A 534 -10.36 -1.80 -11.03
N GLY A 535 -11.37 -1.73 -10.15
CA GLY A 535 -11.50 -0.69 -9.13
C GLY A 535 -11.55 0.73 -9.70
N LEU A 536 -11.97 0.86 -10.95
CA LEU A 536 -12.15 2.11 -11.67
C LEU A 536 -13.64 2.34 -11.90
N HIS A 537 -14.10 3.57 -11.68
CA HIS A 537 -15.46 3.95 -12.01
C HIS A 537 -15.62 4.12 -13.53
N GLN A 538 -16.80 3.83 -14.09
CA GLN A 538 -17.06 3.92 -15.54
C GLN A 538 -16.66 5.26 -16.16
N ARG A 539 -16.82 6.34 -15.40
CA ARG A 539 -16.38 7.70 -15.77
C ARG A 539 -14.90 7.77 -16.16
N ASP A 540 -14.04 7.11 -15.40
CA ASP A 540 -12.60 7.22 -15.56
C ASP A 540 -12.06 6.18 -16.56
N ASN A 541 -12.89 5.21 -16.96
CA ASN A 541 -12.53 4.13 -17.88
C ASN A 541 -12.08 4.67 -19.25
N THR A 542 -12.79 5.67 -19.78
CA THR A 542 -12.39 6.31 -21.04
C THR A 542 -10.98 6.91 -20.96
N ARG A 543 -10.59 7.52 -19.84
CA ARG A 543 -9.24 8.09 -19.66
C ARG A 543 -8.16 7.01 -19.65
N LEU A 544 -8.45 5.87 -19.03
CA LEU A 544 -7.58 4.72 -19.05
C LEU A 544 -7.38 4.20 -20.49
N LEU A 545 -8.47 4.04 -21.25
CA LEU A 545 -8.40 3.56 -22.64
C LEU A 545 -7.62 4.51 -23.55
N ASP A 546 -7.81 5.83 -23.40
CA ASP A 546 -7.00 6.84 -24.10
C ASP A 546 -5.52 6.69 -23.78
N THR A 547 -5.22 6.37 -22.52
CA THR A 547 -3.85 6.17 -22.05
C THR A 547 -3.21 4.90 -22.64
N LEU A 548 -3.95 3.80 -22.73
CA LEU A 548 -3.51 2.56 -23.40
C LEU A 548 -3.30 2.76 -24.90
N THR A 549 -4.20 3.53 -25.53
CA THR A 549 -4.12 3.95 -26.92
C THR A 549 -2.86 4.76 -27.18
N ARG A 550 -2.54 5.71 -26.30
CA ARG A 550 -1.29 6.47 -26.35
C ARG A 550 -0.06 5.59 -26.17
N LEU A 551 -0.09 4.62 -25.26
CA LEU A 551 1.02 3.68 -25.05
C LEU A 551 1.30 2.87 -26.32
N ARG A 552 0.25 2.43 -27.03
CA ARG A 552 0.35 1.82 -28.37
C ARG A 552 0.95 2.79 -29.38
N ASP A 553 0.43 4.02 -29.46
CA ASP A 553 0.82 5.01 -30.47
C ASP A 553 2.27 5.50 -30.33
N LEU A 554 2.92 5.27 -29.18
CA LEU A 554 4.37 5.43 -29.01
C LEU A 554 5.20 4.39 -29.80
N GLY A 555 4.56 3.44 -30.49
CA GLY A 555 5.20 2.36 -31.24
C GLY A 555 5.39 1.09 -30.39
N ASN A 556 4.45 0.82 -29.49
CA ASN A 556 4.42 -0.39 -28.67
C ASN A 556 3.24 -1.28 -29.06
N THR A 557 3.33 -2.56 -28.74
CA THR A 557 2.19 -3.48 -28.82
C THR A 557 1.62 -3.65 -27.43
N VAL A 558 0.30 -3.53 -27.28
CA VAL A 558 -0.38 -3.59 -25.99
C VAL A 558 -1.37 -4.75 -26.03
N VAL A 559 -1.17 -5.76 -25.20
CA VAL A 559 -2.07 -6.91 -25.02
C VAL A 559 -2.74 -6.76 -23.66
N VAL A 560 -4.07 -6.70 -23.65
CA VAL A 560 -4.86 -6.48 -22.44
C VAL A 560 -5.80 -7.66 -22.25
N VAL A 561 -5.78 -8.30 -21.09
CA VAL A 561 -6.84 -9.21 -20.68
C VAL A 561 -7.97 -8.36 -20.12
N GLU A 562 -9.16 -8.37 -20.74
CA GLU A 562 -10.27 -7.50 -20.34
C GLU A 562 -11.65 -8.13 -20.57
N HIS A 563 -12.60 -7.63 -19.78
CA HIS A 563 -14.01 -7.97 -19.84
C HIS A 563 -14.90 -6.75 -20.03
N ASP A 564 -14.37 -5.53 -19.87
CA ASP A 564 -15.13 -4.31 -20.07
C ASP A 564 -15.56 -4.10 -21.54
N GLU A 565 -16.81 -3.65 -21.72
CA GLU A 565 -17.41 -3.42 -23.03
C GLU A 565 -16.67 -2.31 -23.81
N GLU A 566 -16.38 -1.18 -23.17
CA GLU A 566 -15.70 -0.05 -23.83
C GLU A 566 -14.28 -0.44 -24.25
N ALA A 567 -13.56 -1.21 -23.43
CA ALA A 567 -12.23 -1.72 -23.72
C ALA A 567 -12.23 -2.64 -24.94
N ILE A 568 -13.14 -3.61 -24.98
CA ILE A 568 -13.27 -4.54 -26.12
C ILE A 568 -13.62 -3.76 -27.40
N MET A 569 -14.50 -2.76 -27.31
CA MET A 569 -14.92 -1.96 -28.46
C MET A 569 -13.84 -0.99 -28.97
N THR A 570 -12.93 -0.55 -28.10
CA THR A 570 -11.81 0.34 -28.44
C THR A 570 -10.62 -0.40 -29.05
N ALA A 571 -10.54 -1.72 -28.83
CA ALA A 571 -9.45 -2.56 -29.31
C ALA A 571 -9.31 -2.54 -30.84
N ASP A 572 -8.07 -2.54 -31.33
CA ASP A 572 -7.77 -2.75 -32.75
C ASP A 572 -8.04 -4.21 -33.16
N HIS A 573 -7.82 -5.14 -32.24
CA HIS A 573 -7.92 -6.57 -32.46
C HIS A 573 -8.35 -7.27 -31.17
N VAL A 574 -9.24 -8.25 -31.27
CA VAL A 574 -9.80 -8.98 -30.13
C VAL A 574 -9.59 -10.48 -30.36
N VAL A 575 -9.20 -11.19 -29.29
CA VAL A 575 -9.11 -12.65 -29.24
C VAL A 575 -10.08 -13.15 -28.17
N ASP A 576 -11.12 -13.85 -28.60
CA ASP A 576 -12.10 -14.48 -27.70
C ASP A 576 -11.72 -15.94 -27.46
N ILE A 577 -11.43 -16.27 -26.19
CA ILE A 577 -10.91 -17.58 -25.78
C ILE A 577 -11.96 -18.38 -25.03
N GLY A 578 -12.16 -19.61 -25.49
CA GLY A 578 -12.83 -20.73 -24.85
C GLY A 578 -14.36 -20.62 -24.89
N PRO A 579 -15.08 -21.67 -25.30
CA PRO A 579 -16.54 -21.71 -25.15
C PRO A 579 -16.95 -21.93 -23.67
N GLY A 580 -15.98 -22.28 -22.81
CA GLY A 580 -16.14 -22.61 -21.40
C GLY A 580 -14.84 -22.39 -20.62
N ALA A 581 -14.82 -22.83 -19.36
CA ALA A 581 -13.66 -22.75 -18.47
C ALA A 581 -12.92 -24.10 -18.36
N GLY A 582 -11.66 -24.08 -17.92
CA GLY A 582 -10.87 -25.28 -17.66
C GLY A 582 -10.68 -26.14 -18.90
N ILE A 583 -10.94 -27.45 -18.79
CA ILE A 583 -10.84 -28.42 -19.89
C ILE A 583 -11.79 -28.09 -21.07
N HIS A 584 -12.86 -27.34 -20.81
CA HIS A 584 -13.81 -26.91 -21.82
C HIS A 584 -13.41 -25.59 -22.49
N GLY A 585 -12.37 -24.90 -21.98
CA GLY A 585 -11.78 -23.70 -22.57
C GLY A 585 -10.62 -24.01 -23.51
N GLY A 586 -9.66 -23.08 -23.59
CA GLY A 586 -8.36 -23.29 -24.22
C GLY A 586 -8.36 -23.24 -25.75
N GLU A 587 -9.46 -22.85 -26.37
CA GLU A 587 -9.63 -22.75 -27.82
C GLU A 587 -9.90 -21.31 -28.22
N VAL A 588 -9.43 -20.86 -29.38
CA VAL A 588 -9.80 -19.53 -29.92
C VAL A 588 -11.15 -19.65 -30.62
N ILE A 589 -12.17 -18.96 -30.10
CA ILE A 589 -13.53 -18.98 -30.65
C ILE A 589 -13.66 -18.00 -31.81
N ALA A 590 -13.14 -16.80 -31.62
CA ALA A 590 -13.18 -15.74 -32.61
C ALA A 590 -11.96 -14.83 -32.44
N GLU A 591 -11.46 -14.33 -33.56
CA GLU A 591 -10.32 -13.41 -33.59
C GLU A 591 -10.51 -12.37 -34.71
N GLY A 592 -10.24 -11.10 -34.40
CA GLY A 592 -10.24 -9.99 -35.36
C GLY A 592 -10.79 -8.69 -34.76
N ALA A 593 -11.31 -7.80 -35.60
CA ALA A 593 -11.92 -6.56 -35.12
C ALA A 593 -13.17 -6.83 -34.22
N PRO A 594 -13.52 -5.93 -33.27
CA PRO A 594 -14.64 -6.12 -32.36
C PRO A 594 -15.97 -6.48 -33.05
N LYS A 595 -16.27 -5.85 -34.20
CA LYS A 595 -17.45 -6.15 -35.02
C LYS A 595 -17.55 -7.62 -35.45
N LYS A 596 -16.41 -8.28 -35.70
CA LYS A 596 -16.36 -9.70 -36.06
C LYS A 596 -16.75 -10.58 -34.87
N ILE A 597 -16.30 -10.23 -33.66
CA ILE A 597 -16.65 -10.93 -32.42
C ILE A 597 -18.16 -10.86 -32.19
N ILE A 598 -18.75 -9.67 -32.28
CA ILE A 598 -20.20 -9.43 -32.13
C ILE A 598 -21.02 -10.28 -33.11
N SER A 599 -20.56 -10.40 -34.36
CA SER A 599 -21.26 -11.21 -35.38
C SER A 599 -21.12 -12.72 -35.18
N THR A 600 -20.20 -13.18 -34.32
CA THR A 600 -19.88 -14.60 -34.16
C THR A 600 -20.82 -15.25 -33.15
N LYS A 601 -21.80 -16.01 -33.63
CA LYS A 601 -22.81 -16.69 -32.78
C LYS A 601 -22.25 -17.63 -31.72
N LYS A 602 -21.06 -18.21 -31.95
CA LYS A 602 -20.40 -19.10 -30.97
C LYS A 602 -19.70 -18.33 -29.83
N SER A 603 -19.43 -17.04 -30.02
CA SER A 603 -18.79 -16.20 -29.02
C SER A 603 -19.81 -15.80 -27.97
N LEU A 604 -19.62 -16.26 -26.73
CA LEU A 604 -20.46 -15.84 -25.63
C LEU A 604 -20.29 -14.34 -25.39
N THR A 605 -19.05 -13.85 -25.47
CA THR A 605 -18.73 -12.42 -25.43
C THR A 605 -19.52 -11.65 -26.50
N GLY A 606 -19.52 -12.12 -27.75
CA GLY A 606 -20.30 -11.52 -28.84
C GLY A 606 -21.81 -11.53 -28.60
N GLN A 607 -22.35 -12.54 -27.92
CA GLN A 607 -23.77 -12.59 -27.55
C GLN A 607 -24.15 -11.50 -26.52
N TYR A 608 -23.29 -11.22 -25.54
CA TYR A 608 -23.51 -10.11 -24.60
C TYR A 608 -23.36 -8.75 -25.28
N LEU A 609 -22.29 -8.56 -26.07
CA LEU A 609 -22.04 -7.29 -26.77
C LEU A 609 -23.08 -6.96 -27.85
N SER A 610 -23.76 -7.98 -28.41
CA SER A 610 -24.88 -7.77 -29.33
C SER A 610 -26.23 -7.54 -28.65
N GLY A 611 -26.31 -7.75 -27.32
CA GLY A 611 -27.56 -7.74 -26.57
C GLY A 611 -28.41 -9.02 -26.74
N ALA A 612 -27.88 -10.06 -27.39
CA ALA A 612 -28.58 -11.35 -27.49
C ALA A 612 -28.69 -12.06 -26.12
N LEU A 613 -27.72 -11.82 -25.25
CA LEU A 613 -27.76 -12.13 -23.82
C LEU A 613 -27.52 -10.85 -23.03
N GLU A 614 -28.14 -10.73 -21.86
CA GLU A 614 -27.91 -9.63 -20.94
C GLU A 614 -28.10 -10.07 -19.48
N VAL A 615 -27.55 -9.31 -18.54
CA VAL A 615 -27.94 -9.40 -17.13
C VAL A 615 -29.25 -8.62 -16.97
N PRO A 616 -30.38 -9.28 -16.66
CA PRO A 616 -31.68 -8.61 -16.64
C PRO A 616 -31.82 -7.69 -15.44
N VAL A 617 -32.49 -6.54 -15.63
CA VAL A 617 -32.90 -5.68 -14.52
C VAL A 617 -34.06 -6.34 -13.76
N PRO A 618 -34.01 -6.46 -12.42
CA PRO A 618 -35.11 -7.03 -11.65
C PRO A 618 -36.43 -6.29 -11.89
N GLN A 619 -37.50 -7.03 -12.26
CA GLN A 619 -38.83 -6.44 -12.49
C GLN A 619 -39.42 -5.82 -11.22
N GLN A 620 -39.10 -6.38 -10.05
CA GLN A 620 -39.47 -5.86 -8.74
C GLN A 620 -38.24 -5.92 -7.84
N ARG A 621 -37.95 -4.82 -7.15
CA ARG A 621 -36.91 -4.77 -6.10
C ARG A 621 -37.50 -5.10 -4.74
N ARG A 622 -36.70 -5.64 -3.83
CA ARG A 622 -37.13 -5.94 -2.47
C ARG A 622 -37.50 -4.64 -1.76
N LYS A 623 -38.70 -4.61 -1.15
CA LYS A 623 -39.16 -3.44 -0.40
C LYS A 623 -38.36 -3.30 0.89
N THR A 624 -37.87 -2.10 1.16
CA THR A 624 -37.22 -1.77 2.43
C THR A 624 -38.27 -1.70 3.55
N VAL A 625 -37.94 -2.25 4.72
CA VAL A 625 -38.80 -2.20 5.90
C VAL A 625 -38.30 -1.11 6.83
N ALA A 626 -39.14 -0.10 7.09
CA ALA A 626 -38.82 0.98 8.02
C ALA A 626 -38.37 0.42 9.38
N ARG A 627 -37.24 0.92 9.91
CA ARG A 627 -36.56 0.50 11.15
C ARG A 627 -35.77 -0.82 11.10
N LYS A 628 -35.77 -1.57 9.99
CA LYS A 628 -34.91 -2.75 9.82
C LYS A 628 -33.65 -2.38 9.02
N CYS A 629 -32.82 -1.50 9.58
CA CYS A 629 -31.60 -0.99 8.94
C CYS A 629 -30.42 -0.95 9.90
N ILE A 630 -29.22 -0.91 9.33
CA ILE A 630 -28.00 -0.49 10.03
C ILE A 630 -27.78 0.97 9.68
N SER A 631 -27.60 1.83 10.68
CA SER A 631 -27.33 3.26 10.47
C SER A 631 -25.94 3.58 10.97
N VAL A 632 -25.06 4.01 10.08
CA VAL A 632 -23.74 4.57 10.42
C VAL A 632 -23.91 6.07 10.63
N LYS A 633 -23.48 6.60 11.77
CA LYS A 633 -23.59 8.04 12.09
C LYS A 633 -22.24 8.70 12.27
N GLY A 634 -22.09 9.86 11.65
CA GLY A 634 -20.94 10.75 11.78
C GLY A 634 -19.60 10.13 11.43
N ALA A 635 -19.52 9.32 10.37
CA ALA A 635 -18.27 8.71 9.94
C ALA A 635 -17.27 9.78 9.43
N ARG A 636 -16.07 9.77 10.00
CA ARG A 636 -14.99 10.77 9.79
C ARG A 636 -13.63 10.15 9.46
N GLY A 637 -13.59 8.84 9.22
CA GLY A 637 -12.37 8.16 8.80
C GLY A 637 -11.81 8.68 7.48
N ASN A 638 -10.48 8.84 7.40
CA ASN A 638 -9.75 9.30 6.21
C ASN A 638 -10.35 10.57 5.59
N ASN A 639 -11.00 10.48 4.43
CA ASN A 639 -11.60 11.60 3.72
C ASN A 639 -13.12 11.75 3.93
N LEU A 640 -13.76 10.91 4.76
CA LEU A 640 -15.20 11.00 5.05
C LEU A 640 -15.54 12.27 5.82
N LYS A 641 -16.58 12.98 5.37
CA LYS A 641 -17.00 14.29 5.91
C LYS A 641 -18.27 14.16 6.76
N ASN A 642 -18.13 13.56 7.94
CA ASN A 642 -19.22 13.37 8.90
C ASN A 642 -20.44 12.67 8.27
N VAL A 643 -20.18 11.56 7.57
CA VAL A 643 -21.17 10.85 6.75
C VAL A 643 -22.15 10.07 7.62
N ASN A 644 -23.44 10.18 7.31
CA ASN A 644 -24.50 9.32 7.85
C ASN A 644 -25.04 8.45 6.71
N ALA A 645 -25.10 7.13 6.89
CA ALA A 645 -25.55 6.19 5.87
C ALA A 645 -26.55 5.18 6.45
N GLU A 646 -27.62 4.84 5.72
CA GLU A 646 -28.60 3.83 6.13
C GLU A 646 -28.59 2.62 5.18
N ILE A 647 -28.35 1.44 5.76
CA ILE A 647 -28.27 0.18 5.02
C ILE A 647 -29.47 -0.69 5.38
N PRO A 648 -30.44 -0.90 4.48
CA PRO A 648 -31.61 -1.72 4.76
C PRO A 648 -31.23 -3.21 4.84
N LEU A 649 -31.67 -3.88 5.92
CA LEU A 649 -31.38 -5.29 6.15
C LEU A 649 -32.30 -6.20 5.34
N GLY A 650 -31.78 -7.35 4.92
CA GLY A 650 -32.49 -8.32 4.07
C GLY A 650 -32.59 -7.88 2.62
N THR A 651 -31.64 -7.06 2.16
CA THR A 651 -31.58 -6.53 0.80
C THR A 651 -30.20 -6.76 0.18
N PHE A 652 -30.12 -6.64 -1.14
CA PHE A 652 -28.86 -6.54 -1.88
C PHE A 652 -28.47 -5.06 -2.01
N THR A 653 -27.56 -4.58 -1.16
CA THR A 653 -27.11 -3.18 -1.13
C THR A 653 -25.77 -3.02 -1.85
N CYS A 654 -25.66 -2.03 -2.73
CA CYS A 654 -24.43 -1.69 -3.44
C CYS A 654 -23.89 -0.34 -2.99
N VAL A 655 -22.64 -0.30 -2.52
CA VAL A 655 -21.88 0.92 -2.24
C VAL A 655 -21.04 1.23 -3.47
N THR A 656 -21.29 2.37 -4.11
CA THR A 656 -20.67 2.75 -5.38
C THR A 656 -20.12 4.17 -5.33
N GLY A 657 -19.64 4.66 -6.47
CA GLY A 657 -19.02 5.98 -6.62
C GLY A 657 -17.56 5.93 -7.06
N VAL A 658 -16.97 7.09 -7.30
CA VAL A 658 -15.65 7.22 -7.93
C VAL A 658 -14.51 6.64 -7.08
N SER A 659 -13.38 6.29 -7.72
CA SER A 659 -12.18 5.82 -7.01
C SER A 659 -11.68 6.92 -6.07
N GLY A 660 -11.35 6.56 -4.83
CA GLY A 660 -11.03 7.54 -3.78
C GLY A 660 -12.24 8.25 -3.14
N GLY A 661 -13.49 7.93 -3.49
CA GLY A 661 -14.68 8.55 -2.93
C GLY A 661 -14.96 8.24 -1.44
N GLY A 662 -14.29 7.24 -0.87
CA GLY A 662 -14.44 6.83 0.55
C GLY A 662 -15.17 5.50 0.77
N LYS A 663 -15.46 4.73 -0.29
CA LYS A 663 -16.20 3.45 -0.24
C LYS A 663 -15.64 2.44 0.77
N SER A 664 -14.37 2.06 0.61
CA SER A 664 -13.71 1.10 1.52
C SER A 664 -13.59 1.65 2.94
N THR A 665 -13.42 2.97 3.11
CA THR A 665 -13.37 3.58 4.44
C THR A 665 -14.73 3.52 5.14
N LEU A 666 -15.83 3.75 4.44
CA LEU A 666 -17.17 3.63 5.01
C LEU A 666 -17.51 2.16 5.32
N LEU A 667 -17.33 1.25 4.36
CA LEU A 667 -17.81 -0.11 4.50
C LEU A 667 -16.85 -1.03 5.26
N ILE A 668 -15.55 -1.00 4.95
CA ILE A 668 -14.56 -1.91 5.53
C ILE A 668 -13.98 -1.32 6.82
N ASP A 669 -13.43 -0.10 6.75
CA ASP A 669 -12.73 0.48 7.91
C ASP A 669 -13.68 0.95 9.01
N THR A 670 -14.90 1.38 8.67
CA THR A 670 -15.88 1.84 9.66
C THR A 670 -16.90 0.73 9.97
N LEU A 671 -17.76 0.36 9.01
CA LEU A 671 -18.87 -0.54 9.28
C LEU A 671 -18.40 -1.96 9.64
N TYR A 672 -17.62 -2.62 8.79
CA TYR A 672 -17.19 -4.01 9.02
C TYR A 672 -16.38 -4.14 10.31
N LYS A 673 -15.37 -3.30 10.53
CA LYS A 673 -14.55 -3.37 11.75
C LYS A 673 -15.39 -3.18 13.01
N SER A 674 -16.37 -2.27 13.00
CA SER A 674 -17.30 -2.08 14.12
C SER A 674 -18.22 -3.28 14.33
N LEU A 675 -18.83 -3.81 13.26
CA LEU A 675 -19.67 -5.01 13.33
C LEU A 675 -18.86 -6.24 13.79
N ALA A 676 -17.67 -6.44 13.25
CA ALA A 676 -16.81 -7.57 13.57
C ALA A 676 -16.32 -7.50 15.02
N ARG A 677 -16.02 -6.30 15.53
CA ARG A 677 -15.67 -6.09 16.94
C ARG A 677 -16.81 -6.45 17.88
N LYS A 678 -18.04 -6.06 17.55
CA LYS A 678 -19.22 -6.29 18.40
C LYS A 678 -19.84 -7.68 18.27
N LEU A 679 -19.91 -8.24 17.06
CA LEU A 679 -20.59 -9.50 16.77
C LEU A 679 -19.63 -10.70 16.73
N ASN A 680 -18.41 -10.51 16.21
CA ASN A 680 -17.44 -11.60 16.01
C ASN A 680 -16.30 -11.58 17.05
N ASN A 681 -16.31 -10.64 18.01
CA ASN A 681 -15.21 -10.38 18.94
C ASN A 681 -13.86 -10.13 18.24
N ALA A 682 -13.89 -9.51 17.05
CA ALA A 682 -12.69 -9.09 16.35
C ALA A 682 -12.01 -7.91 17.05
N ARG A 683 -10.70 -7.74 16.82
CA ARG A 683 -9.88 -6.73 17.53
C ARG A 683 -9.58 -5.48 16.71
N GLY A 684 -10.00 -5.42 15.45
CA GLY A 684 -9.70 -4.28 14.58
C GLY A 684 -10.30 -2.99 15.14
N THR A 685 -9.51 -1.91 15.16
CA THR A 685 -9.98 -0.57 15.53
C THR A 685 -10.75 0.01 14.33
N PRO A 686 -12.06 0.29 14.47
CA PRO A 686 -12.82 0.95 13.42
C PRO A 686 -12.33 2.38 13.24
N ALA A 687 -12.51 2.92 12.03
CA ALA A 687 -12.23 4.33 11.76
C ALA A 687 -13.17 5.25 12.56
N GLU A 688 -12.81 6.52 12.71
CA GLU A 688 -13.56 7.48 13.51
C GLU A 688 -15.01 7.62 13.05
N HIS A 689 -15.96 7.47 13.99
CA HIS A 689 -17.40 7.64 13.79
C HIS A 689 -18.10 7.91 15.13
N ASP A 690 -19.36 8.37 15.09
CA ASP A 690 -20.13 8.64 16.32
C ASP A 690 -20.76 7.36 16.87
N THR A 691 -21.69 6.76 16.12
CA THR A 691 -22.38 5.52 16.53
C THR A 691 -22.75 4.67 15.32
N ILE A 692 -23.00 3.38 15.57
CA ILE A 692 -23.64 2.48 14.61
C ILE A 692 -24.86 1.86 15.30
N ASP A 693 -26.03 2.08 14.72
CA ASP A 693 -27.31 1.58 15.23
C ASP A 693 -27.74 0.31 14.46
N GLY A 694 -28.65 -0.49 15.03
CA GLY A 694 -29.21 -1.68 14.36
C GLY A 694 -28.43 -2.99 14.55
N LEU A 695 -27.33 -3.00 15.33
CA LEU A 695 -26.51 -4.20 15.60
C LEU A 695 -27.29 -5.38 16.20
N HIS A 696 -28.28 -5.11 17.05
CA HIS A 696 -29.10 -6.12 17.72
C HIS A 696 -29.97 -6.95 16.76
N LEU A 697 -30.07 -6.54 15.50
CA LEU A 697 -30.82 -7.25 14.46
C LEU A 697 -30.01 -8.39 13.82
N LEU A 698 -28.71 -8.50 14.14
CA LEU A 698 -27.72 -9.33 13.47
C LEU A 698 -27.05 -10.33 14.42
N ASP A 699 -26.72 -11.51 13.90
CA ASP A 699 -26.00 -12.53 14.66
C ASP A 699 -24.48 -12.46 14.43
N LYS A 700 -24.09 -12.20 13.18
CA LYS A 700 -22.68 -12.20 12.72
C LYS A 700 -22.51 -11.34 11.46
N VAL A 701 -21.28 -10.88 11.26
CA VAL A 701 -20.83 -10.26 10.00
C VAL A 701 -19.76 -11.12 9.34
N ILE A 702 -19.74 -11.19 8.02
CA ILE A 702 -18.74 -11.96 7.27
C ILE A 702 -18.20 -11.07 6.16
N ASP A 703 -16.90 -10.83 6.19
CA ASP A 703 -16.17 -10.19 5.11
C ASP A 703 -15.61 -11.26 4.17
N ILE A 704 -15.96 -11.12 2.89
CA ILE A 704 -15.50 -11.98 1.80
C ILE A 704 -14.63 -11.13 0.89
N ASP A 705 -13.37 -10.98 1.30
CA ASP A 705 -12.36 -10.18 0.62
C ASP A 705 -11.58 -11.00 -0.44
N GLN A 706 -10.84 -10.28 -1.28
CA GLN A 706 -10.00 -10.88 -2.34
C GLN A 706 -8.62 -11.36 -1.85
N SER A 707 -8.34 -11.28 -0.53
CA SER A 707 -7.06 -11.76 -0.01
C SER A 707 -6.85 -13.25 -0.29
N PRO A 708 -5.60 -13.71 -0.51
CA PRO A 708 -5.34 -15.12 -0.76
C PRO A 708 -5.90 -16.01 0.36
N ILE A 709 -6.54 -17.13 0.02
CA ILE A 709 -7.06 -18.09 1.03
C ILE A 709 -5.95 -18.68 1.91
N GLY A 710 -4.69 -18.59 1.45
CA GLY A 710 -3.49 -18.86 2.23
C GLY A 710 -2.24 -18.39 1.49
N ARG A 711 -1.15 -18.22 2.23
CA ARG A 711 0.14 -17.73 1.70
C ARG A 711 1.14 -18.83 1.38
N THR A 712 0.74 -20.09 1.53
CA THR A 712 1.60 -21.26 1.32
C THR A 712 0.91 -22.25 0.38
N PRO A 713 1.68 -23.06 -0.37
CA PRO A 713 1.15 -24.13 -1.22
C PRO A 713 0.28 -25.17 -0.48
N ARG A 714 0.33 -25.20 0.86
CA ARG A 714 -0.46 -26.09 1.71
C ARG A 714 -1.94 -25.72 1.76
N SER A 715 -2.25 -24.44 1.58
CA SER A 715 -3.63 -23.98 1.50
C SER A 715 -4.15 -24.24 0.09
N ASN A 716 -5.38 -24.73 -0.02
CA ASN A 716 -6.03 -25.10 -1.28
C ASN A 716 -7.56 -25.18 -1.10
N PRO A 717 -8.35 -25.27 -2.18
CA PRO A 717 -9.81 -25.35 -2.08
C PRO A 717 -10.32 -26.45 -1.14
N ALA A 718 -9.72 -27.65 -1.18
CA ALA A 718 -10.12 -28.77 -0.32
C ALA A 718 -9.88 -28.50 1.17
N THR A 719 -8.75 -27.89 1.54
CA THR A 719 -8.45 -27.55 2.93
C THR A 719 -9.32 -26.41 3.43
N TYR A 720 -9.56 -25.39 2.60
CA TYR A 720 -10.31 -24.19 3.00
C TYR A 720 -11.82 -24.45 3.20
N THR A 721 -12.44 -25.19 2.28
CA THR A 721 -13.84 -25.66 2.38
C THR A 721 -14.01 -26.78 3.42
N GLY A 722 -12.90 -27.32 3.92
CA GLY A 722 -12.86 -28.46 4.83
C GLY A 722 -13.29 -29.78 4.19
N ALA A 723 -13.27 -29.91 2.86
CA ALA A 723 -13.52 -31.17 2.16
C ALA A 723 -12.39 -32.18 2.38
N PHE A 724 -11.17 -31.71 2.66
CA PHE A 724 -10.00 -32.57 2.77
C PHE A 724 -10.04 -33.55 3.96
N THR A 725 -10.67 -33.19 5.08
CA THR A 725 -10.80 -34.11 6.21
C THR A 725 -11.68 -35.31 5.88
N PRO A 726 -12.93 -35.14 5.39
CA PRO A 726 -13.74 -36.27 4.90
C PRO A 726 -13.03 -37.11 3.82
N ILE A 727 -12.28 -36.50 2.91
CA ILE A 727 -11.49 -37.25 1.91
C ILE A 727 -10.45 -38.15 2.59
N ARG A 728 -9.67 -37.62 3.54
CA ARG A 728 -8.65 -38.41 4.25
C ARG A 728 -9.25 -39.53 5.10
N GLU A 729 -10.39 -39.27 5.75
CA GLU A 729 -11.14 -40.27 6.49
C GLU A 729 -11.61 -41.40 5.56
N TRP A 730 -12.13 -41.04 4.39
CA TRP A 730 -12.52 -42.01 3.37
C TRP A 730 -11.35 -42.91 2.93
N PHE A 731 -10.20 -42.32 2.59
CA PHE A 731 -9.00 -43.07 2.22
C PHE A 731 -8.49 -43.99 3.33
N SER A 732 -8.55 -43.54 4.60
CA SER A 732 -8.18 -44.39 5.74
C SER A 732 -9.16 -45.55 5.99
N GLY A 733 -10.38 -45.43 5.48
CA GLY A 733 -11.42 -46.45 5.58
C GLY A 733 -11.25 -47.62 4.59
N LEU A 734 -10.44 -47.44 3.54
CA LEU A 734 -10.24 -48.43 2.47
C LEU A 734 -9.57 -49.70 2.99
N PRO A 735 -9.87 -50.89 2.41
CA PRO A 735 -9.28 -52.16 2.85
C PRO A 735 -7.75 -52.15 2.86
N GLU A 736 -7.11 -51.61 1.82
CA GLU A 736 -5.64 -51.51 1.71
C GLU A 736 -5.05 -50.61 2.81
N ALA A 737 -5.69 -49.48 3.10
CA ALA A 737 -5.25 -48.57 4.16
C ALA A 737 -5.39 -49.22 5.54
N LYS A 738 -6.51 -49.91 5.80
CA LYS A 738 -6.75 -50.64 7.05
C LYS A 738 -5.74 -51.77 7.26
N ALA A 739 -5.44 -52.54 6.22
CA ALA A 739 -4.45 -53.61 6.28
C ALA A 739 -3.04 -53.09 6.63
N ARG A 740 -2.69 -51.88 6.17
CA ARG A 740 -1.41 -51.21 6.46
C ARG A 740 -1.42 -50.37 7.75
N GLY A 741 -2.55 -50.31 8.46
CA GLY A 741 -2.71 -49.49 9.67
C GLY A 741 -2.66 -47.98 9.42
N TYR A 742 -2.93 -47.53 8.19
CA TYR A 742 -2.88 -46.11 7.83
C TYR A 742 -4.09 -45.35 8.37
N LYS A 743 -3.81 -44.35 9.20
CA LYS A 743 -4.79 -43.41 9.76
C LYS A 743 -4.97 -42.19 8.84
N PRO A 744 -6.00 -41.34 9.04
CA PRO A 744 -6.18 -40.08 8.28
C PRO A 744 -4.95 -39.15 8.28
N GLY A 745 -4.07 -39.28 9.28
CA GLY A 745 -2.79 -38.57 9.34
C GLY A 745 -1.81 -38.94 8.20
N ARG A 746 -1.78 -40.20 7.76
CA ARG A 746 -0.91 -40.65 6.65
C ARG A 746 -1.25 -39.92 5.34
N PHE A 747 -2.54 -39.68 5.13
CA PHE A 747 -3.09 -39.00 3.97
C PHE A 747 -3.06 -37.46 4.09
N SER A 748 -2.44 -36.91 5.14
CA SER A 748 -2.25 -35.47 5.29
C SER A 748 -0.88 -35.04 4.78
N PHE A 749 -0.84 -34.16 3.78
CA PHE A 749 0.43 -33.55 3.34
C PHE A 749 1.03 -32.60 4.41
N ASN A 750 0.26 -32.21 5.43
CA ASN A 750 0.74 -31.35 6.53
C ASN A 750 1.47 -32.09 7.65
N VAL A 751 1.37 -33.43 7.69
CA VAL A 751 1.84 -34.25 8.82
C VAL A 751 2.96 -35.19 8.37
N LYS A 752 4.00 -35.34 9.20
CA LYS A 752 5.04 -36.34 8.97
C LYS A 752 4.44 -37.73 8.97
N GLY A 753 4.88 -38.58 8.04
CA GLY A 753 4.49 -39.99 8.02
C GLY A 753 3.95 -40.46 6.68
N GLY A 754 3.42 -39.61 5.80
CA GLY A 754 3.00 -40.01 4.44
C GLY A 754 3.25 -38.97 3.33
N ARG A 755 3.53 -37.73 3.71
CA ARG A 755 3.99 -36.67 2.80
C ARG A 755 5.38 -36.98 2.23
N CYS A 756 5.73 -36.34 1.12
CA CYS A 756 7.11 -36.30 0.63
C CYS A 756 7.97 -35.49 1.60
N GLU A 757 9.12 -36.03 2.03
CA GLU A 757 10.00 -35.35 2.99
C GLU A 757 10.87 -34.26 2.34
N THR A 758 11.18 -34.37 1.04
CA THR A 758 11.96 -33.36 0.30
C THR A 758 11.25 -32.01 0.25
N CYS A 759 10.00 -31.97 -0.23
CA CYS A 759 9.18 -30.76 -0.26
C CYS A 759 8.32 -30.58 1.00
N GLN A 760 8.45 -31.46 1.99
CA GLN A 760 7.64 -31.46 3.22
C GLN A 760 6.11 -31.40 2.97
N GLY A 761 5.65 -31.96 1.85
CA GLY A 761 4.24 -31.99 1.45
C GLY A 761 3.74 -30.82 0.60
N ASP A 762 4.60 -29.85 0.28
CA ASP A 762 4.19 -28.69 -0.54
C ASP A 762 4.02 -29.08 -2.03
N GLY A 763 4.76 -30.10 -2.48
CA GLY A 763 4.80 -30.58 -3.87
C GLY A 763 5.70 -29.73 -4.78
N VAL A 764 6.06 -28.53 -4.33
CA VAL A 764 6.95 -27.59 -5.02
C VAL A 764 8.05 -27.13 -4.06
N ILE A 765 9.14 -26.64 -4.63
CA ILE A 765 10.26 -26.03 -3.92
C ILE A 765 10.34 -24.57 -4.36
N LYS A 766 10.45 -23.65 -3.39
CA LYS A 766 10.60 -22.23 -3.68
C LYS A 766 12.06 -21.94 -3.99
N ILE A 767 12.33 -21.38 -5.17
CA ILE A 767 13.65 -20.90 -5.58
C ILE A 767 13.67 -19.37 -5.43
N GLU A 768 14.59 -18.86 -4.61
CA GLU A 768 14.78 -17.43 -4.42
C GLU A 768 15.53 -16.82 -5.60
N MET A 769 14.95 -15.78 -6.18
CA MET A 769 15.52 -15.09 -7.35
C MET A 769 15.97 -13.69 -6.95
N HIS A 770 17.17 -13.27 -7.38
CA HIS A 770 17.72 -11.98 -6.96
C HIS A 770 17.04 -10.77 -7.63
N PHE A 771 16.67 -10.90 -8.91
CA PHE A 771 16.12 -9.80 -9.73
C PHE A 771 14.73 -10.09 -10.30
N LEU A 772 14.33 -11.36 -10.33
CA LEU A 772 13.00 -11.80 -10.76
C LEU A 772 12.18 -12.17 -9.52
N PRO A 773 10.84 -12.22 -9.62
CA PRO A 773 10.03 -12.79 -8.55
C PRO A 773 10.45 -14.24 -8.25
N ASP A 774 10.37 -14.63 -6.98
CA ASP A 774 10.61 -16.03 -6.57
C ASP A 774 9.68 -16.97 -7.34
N VAL A 775 10.21 -18.12 -7.74
CA VAL A 775 9.49 -19.10 -8.56
C VAL A 775 9.35 -20.41 -7.79
N TYR A 776 8.21 -21.08 -7.96
CA TYR A 776 7.99 -22.42 -7.45
C TYR A 776 8.29 -23.43 -8.54
N VAL A 777 9.20 -24.36 -8.27
CA VAL A 777 9.54 -25.46 -9.17
C VAL A 777 8.99 -26.76 -8.61
N GLU A 778 8.51 -27.66 -9.47
CA GLU A 778 8.02 -28.96 -9.03
C GLU A 778 9.11 -29.75 -8.29
N CYS A 779 8.72 -30.48 -7.25
CA CYS A 779 9.67 -31.27 -6.48
C CYS A 779 10.04 -32.57 -7.22
N ASP A 780 11.30 -32.69 -7.64
CA ASP A 780 11.84 -33.86 -8.35
C ASP A 780 11.65 -35.19 -7.63
N SER A 781 11.56 -35.20 -6.29
CA SER A 781 11.40 -36.44 -5.52
C SER A 781 9.98 -37.01 -5.57
N CYS A 782 8.97 -36.17 -5.82
CA CYS A 782 7.57 -36.61 -5.84
C CYS A 782 6.81 -36.19 -7.09
N ASN A 783 7.46 -35.49 -8.03
CA ASN A 783 6.87 -34.94 -9.25
C ASN A 783 5.55 -34.21 -8.96
N GLY A 784 5.57 -33.29 -8.00
CA GLY A 784 4.39 -32.53 -7.60
C GLY A 784 3.34 -33.28 -6.77
N LYS A 785 3.42 -34.61 -6.63
CA LYS A 785 2.36 -35.44 -6.00
C LYS A 785 2.20 -35.23 -4.48
N ARG A 786 3.09 -34.50 -3.81
CA ARG A 786 3.07 -34.18 -2.35
C ARG A 786 3.25 -35.35 -1.38
N TYR A 787 3.11 -36.59 -1.82
CA TYR A 787 3.19 -37.80 -0.98
C TYR A 787 4.36 -38.70 -1.39
N ASN A 788 4.77 -39.57 -0.47
CA ASN A 788 5.69 -40.65 -0.78
C ASN A 788 4.97 -41.77 -1.56
N ARG A 789 5.75 -42.61 -2.24
CA ARG A 789 5.25 -43.68 -3.11
C ARG A 789 4.31 -44.63 -2.37
N GLU A 790 4.66 -45.03 -1.15
CA GLU A 790 3.92 -46.02 -0.36
C GLU A 790 2.52 -45.51 0.04
N THR A 791 2.33 -44.19 0.15
CA THR A 791 1.02 -43.59 0.42
C THR A 791 0.14 -43.54 -0.84
N LEU A 792 0.75 -43.38 -2.01
CA LEU A 792 0.06 -43.32 -3.31
C LEU A 792 -0.42 -44.69 -3.81
N GLU A 793 0.07 -45.78 -3.22
CA GLU A 793 -0.40 -47.14 -3.52
C GLU A 793 -1.85 -47.38 -3.09
N VAL A 794 -2.35 -46.66 -2.08
CA VAL A 794 -3.74 -46.77 -1.66
C VAL A 794 -4.64 -46.04 -2.66
N LYS A 795 -5.54 -46.79 -3.31
CA LYS A 795 -6.40 -46.25 -4.37
C LYS A 795 -7.89 -46.40 -4.06
N PHE A 796 -8.65 -45.38 -4.46
CA PHE A 796 -10.11 -45.43 -4.52
C PHE A 796 -10.53 -45.28 -5.98
N LYS A 797 -11.24 -46.27 -6.54
CA LYS A 797 -11.60 -46.30 -7.98
C LYS A 797 -10.39 -46.01 -8.89
N ASP A 798 -9.28 -46.72 -8.65
CA ASP A 798 -7.99 -46.58 -9.36
C ASP A 798 -7.28 -45.23 -9.23
N LYS A 799 -7.77 -44.33 -8.37
CA LYS A 799 -7.18 -43.01 -8.14
C LYS A 799 -6.56 -42.93 -6.74
N SER A 800 -5.30 -42.52 -6.67
CA SER A 800 -4.63 -42.21 -5.41
C SER A 800 -5.16 -40.90 -4.82
N ILE A 801 -4.77 -40.59 -3.57
CA ILE A 801 -5.15 -39.30 -2.97
C ILE A 801 -4.58 -38.10 -3.75
N ALA A 802 -3.39 -38.24 -4.34
CA ALA A 802 -2.81 -37.18 -5.17
C ALA A 802 -3.61 -36.99 -6.45
N ASP A 803 -4.10 -38.07 -7.07
CA ASP A 803 -4.93 -37.96 -8.28
C ASP A 803 -6.28 -37.33 -7.96
N VAL A 804 -6.86 -37.63 -6.79
CA VAL A 804 -8.08 -36.96 -6.30
C VAL A 804 -7.87 -35.46 -6.08
N LEU A 805 -6.71 -35.06 -5.54
CA LEU A 805 -6.37 -33.64 -5.38
C LEU A 805 -6.08 -32.95 -6.72
N ASP A 806 -5.72 -33.70 -7.76
CA ASP A 806 -5.43 -33.17 -9.09
C ASP A 806 -6.68 -33.09 -9.99
N MET A 807 -7.79 -33.73 -9.60
CA MET A 807 -9.09 -33.60 -10.26
C MET A 807 -9.59 -32.16 -10.22
N THR A 808 -10.29 -31.76 -11.27
CA THR A 808 -11.14 -30.57 -11.26
C THR A 808 -12.29 -30.73 -10.25
N VAL A 809 -12.84 -29.61 -9.79
CA VAL A 809 -14.04 -29.63 -8.93
C VAL A 809 -15.20 -30.34 -9.64
N ASP A 810 -15.35 -30.15 -10.95
CA ASP A 810 -16.37 -30.83 -11.74
C ASP A 810 -16.22 -32.36 -11.73
N GLU A 811 -15.02 -32.85 -11.99
CA GLU A 811 -14.71 -34.29 -11.92
C GLU A 811 -14.92 -34.83 -10.50
N ALA A 812 -14.45 -34.09 -9.48
CA ALA A 812 -14.54 -34.52 -8.09
C ALA A 812 -16.00 -34.60 -7.61
N SER A 813 -16.86 -33.69 -8.06
CA SER A 813 -18.29 -33.67 -7.75
C SER A 813 -18.97 -34.98 -8.20
N GLU A 814 -18.72 -35.42 -9.43
CA GLU A 814 -19.27 -36.68 -9.94
C GLU A 814 -18.55 -37.91 -9.35
N PHE A 815 -17.23 -37.84 -9.16
CA PHE A 815 -16.44 -38.93 -8.60
C PHE A 815 -16.87 -39.31 -7.17
N PHE A 816 -17.18 -38.30 -6.35
CA PHE A 816 -17.67 -38.42 -4.97
C PHE A 816 -19.20 -38.41 -4.84
N LYS A 817 -19.95 -38.69 -5.90
CA LYS A 817 -21.42 -38.76 -5.85
C LYS A 817 -21.98 -39.61 -4.71
N ALA A 818 -21.29 -40.70 -4.34
CA ALA A 818 -21.65 -41.59 -3.24
C ALA A 818 -21.21 -41.11 -1.83
N VAL A 819 -20.50 -39.97 -1.74
CA VAL A 819 -19.98 -39.39 -0.48
C VAL A 819 -20.50 -37.96 -0.33
N PRO A 820 -21.73 -37.76 0.20
CA PRO A 820 -22.39 -36.44 0.23
C PRO A 820 -21.55 -35.34 0.88
N MET A 821 -20.86 -35.64 2.00
CA MET A 821 -20.03 -34.67 2.72
C MET A 821 -18.90 -34.04 1.88
N VAL A 822 -18.44 -34.73 0.83
CA VAL A 822 -17.45 -34.21 -0.13
C VAL A 822 -18.17 -33.60 -1.33
N ARG A 823 -19.13 -34.33 -1.91
CA ARG A 823 -19.90 -33.91 -3.08
C ARG A 823 -20.56 -32.54 -2.88
N ASP A 824 -21.26 -32.32 -1.78
CA ASP A 824 -22.00 -31.08 -1.54
C ASP A 824 -21.06 -29.86 -1.51
N LYS A 825 -19.82 -30.04 -1.02
CA LYS A 825 -18.79 -28.99 -1.05
C LYS A 825 -18.28 -28.72 -2.47
N MET A 826 -18.11 -29.76 -3.28
CA MET A 826 -17.75 -29.58 -4.70
C MET A 826 -18.87 -28.88 -5.45
N VAL A 827 -20.13 -29.27 -5.22
CA VAL A 827 -21.30 -28.58 -5.80
C VAL A 827 -21.31 -27.10 -5.42
N THR A 828 -21.05 -26.73 -4.16
CA THR A 828 -20.97 -25.30 -3.80
C THR A 828 -19.85 -24.56 -4.54
N LEU A 829 -18.71 -25.20 -4.80
CA LEU A 829 -17.64 -24.62 -5.62
C LEU A 829 -18.06 -24.48 -7.10
N GLN A 830 -18.78 -25.46 -7.66
CA GLN A 830 -19.33 -25.39 -9.02
C GLN A 830 -20.31 -24.22 -9.16
N ARG A 831 -21.21 -24.04 -8.18
CA ARG A 831 -22.24 -22.99 -8.17
C ARG A 831 -21.64 -21.58 -8.18
N VAL A 832 -20.50 -21.37 -7.51
CA VAL A 832 -19.77 -20.09 -7.56
C VAL A 832 -18.89 -19.94 -8.80
N GLY A 833 -19.01 -20.85 -9.78
CA GLY A 833 -18.27 -20.78 -11.05
C GLY A 833 -16.85 -21.34 -11.00
N LEU A 834 -16.48 -22.10 -9.95
CA LEU A 834 -15.14 -22.67 -9.78
C LEU A 834 -15.07 -24.16 -10.15
N GLY A 835 -15.91 -24.65 -11.07
CA GLY A 835 -15.88 -26.04 -11.53
C GLY A 835 -14.53 -26.47 -12.13
N TYR A 836 -13.83 -25.50 -12.75
CA TYR A 836 -12.60 -25.74 -13.49
C TYR A 836 -11.32 -25.84 -12.64
N ILE A 837 -11.32 -25.33 -11.40
CA ILE A 837 -10.11 -25.35 -10.57
C ILE A 837 -9.85 -26.76 -10.05
N LYS A 838 -8.59 -27.08 -9.74
CA LYS A 838 -8.26 -28.36 -9.13
C LYS A 838 -8.58 -28.36 -7.64
N VAL A 839 -9.06 -29.49 -7.11
CA VAL A 839 -9.43 -29.67 -5.69
C VAL A 839 -8.27 -29.31 -4.75
N GLY A 840 -7.05 -29.69 -5.12
CA GLY A 840 -5.80 -29.45 -4.40
C GLY A 840 -4.95 -28.29 -4.94
N GLN A 841 -5.49 -27.45 -5.83
CA GLN A 841 -4.77 -26.31 -6.42
C GLN A 841 -4.18 -25.41 -5.33
N GLN A 842 -2.93 -25.03 -5.50
CA GLN A 842 -2.22 -24.23 -4.50
C GLN A 842 -2.86 -22.85 -4.37
N ALA A 843 -3.07 -22.39 -3.13
CA ALA A 843 -3.67 -21.08 -2.87
C ALA A 843 -2.89 -19.91 -3.46
N THR A 844 -1.56 -20.07 -3.60
CA THR A 844 -0.65 -19.07 -4.17
C THR A 844 -0.83 -18.89 -5.68
N THR A 845 -1.50 -19.82 -6.36
CA THR A 845 -1.78 -19.74 -7.80
C THR A 845 -3.24 -19.36 -8.12
N LEU A 846 -4.07 -19.16 -7.09
CA LEU A 846 -5.44 -18.67 -7.27
C LEU A 846 -5.43 -17.15 -7.45
N SER A 847 -6.27 -16.64 -8.36
CA SER A 847 -6.52 -15.21 -8.46
C SER A 847 -7.25 -14.67 -7.22
N GLY A 848 -7.25 -13.36 -7.03
CA GLY A 848 -7.99 -12.72 -5.93
C GLY A 848 -9.50 -13.03 -5.99
N GLY A 849 -10.10 -12.96 -7.17
CA GLY A 849 -11.50 -13.32 -7.40
C GLY A 849 -11.79 -14.82 -7.25
N GLU A 850 -10.87 -15.71 -7.61
CA GLU A 850 -11.00 -17.15 -7.31
C GLU A 850 -10.95 -17.42 -5.80
N ALA A 851 -9.99 -16.81 -5.10
CA ALA A 851 -9.87 -16.90 -3.65
C ALA A 851 -11.15 -16.41 -2.95
N GLN A 852 -11.70 -15.28 -3.39
CA GLN A 852 -12.96 -14.73 -2.89
C GLN A 852 -14.13 -15.69 -3.11
N ARG A 853 -14.27 -16.27 -4.31
CA ARG A 853 -15.32 -17.25 -4.62
C ARG A 853 -15.18 -18.55 -3.81
N VAL A 854 -13.96 -19.00 -3.52
CA VAL A 854 -13.74 -20.13 -2.59
C VAL A 854 -14.27 -19.79 -1.19
N LYS A 855 -14.07 -18.56 -0.69
CA LYS A 855 -14.65 -18.11 0.59
C LYS A 855 -16.17 -18.06 0.55
N LEU A 856 -16.75 -17.55 -0.54
CA LEU A 856 -18.19 -17.53 -0.76
C LEU A 856 -18.80 -18.94 -0.74
N SER A 857 -18.17 -19.92 -1.41
CA SER A 857 -18.63 -21.31 -1.43
C SER A 857 -18.73 -21.93 -0.03
N LYS A 858 -17.80 -21.57 0.86
CA LYS A 858 -17.79 -22.04 2.25
C LYS A 858 -19.00 -21.51 3.02
N GLU A 859 -19.39 -20.26 2.79
CA GLU A 859 -20.56 -19.69 3.46
C GLU A 859 -21.88 -20.22 2.91
N LEU A 860 -21.96 -20.51 1.60
CA LEU A 860 -23.13 -21.19 1.01
C LEU A 860 -23.33 -22.60 1.57
N SER A 861 -22.25 -23.28 1.96
CA SER A 861 -22.33 -24.62 2.56
C SER A 861 -22.89 -24.63 3.99
N ARG A 862 -23.07 -23.46 4.62
CA ARG A 862 -23.56 -23.33 6.00
C ARG A 862 -25.06 -23.10 6.04
N ARG A 863 -25.70 -23.51 7.13
CA ARG A 863 -27.11 -23.18 7.38
C ARG A 863 -27.25 -21.68 7.66
N ALA A 864 -28.09 -21.01 6.88
CA ALA A 864 -28.40 -19.59 7.08
C ALA A 864 -29.25 -19.38 8.33
N THR A 865 -28.97 -18.30 9.07
CA THR A 865 -29.79 -17.84 10.19
C THR A 865 -30.78 -16.74 9.79
N GLY A 866 -30.65 -16.20 8.58
CA GLY A 866 -31.45 -15.07 8.09
C GLY A 866 -31.12 -13.73 8.76
N ARG A 867 -30.05 -13.67 9.57
CA ARG A 867 -29.59 -12.48 10.31
C ARG A 867 -28.08 -12.28 10.20
N THR A 868 -27.50 -12.75 9.10
CA THR A 868 -26.09 -12.56 8.77
C THR A 868 -25.93 -11.39 7.80
N VAL A 869 -24.87 -10.59 7.97
CA VAL A 869 -24.43 -9.60 6.98
C VAL A 869 -23.20 -10.13 6.25
N TYR A 870 -23.25 -10.15 4.94
CA TYR A 870 -22.12 -10.43 4.06
C TYR A 870 -21.63 -9.13 3.45
N ILE A 871 -20.32 -8.89 3.52
CA ILE A 871 -19.65 -7.75 2.90
C ILE A 871 -18.70 -8.31 1.84
N LEU A 872 -18.80 -7.82 0.61
CA LEU A 872 -17.93 -8.21 -0.49
C LEU A 872 -17.28 -6.97 -1.11
N ASP A 873 -15.97 -7.02 -1.29
CA ASP A 873 -15.21 -5.97 -1.98
C ASP A 873 -14.97 -6.38 -3.44
N GLU A 874 -15.55 -5.63 -4.37
CA GLU A 874 -15.44 -5.79 -5.83
C GLU A 874 -15.55 -7.24 -6.33
N PRO A 875 -16.65 -7.97 -6.03
CA PRO A 875 -16.77 -9.38 -6.36
C PRO A 875 -16.82 -9.69 -7.87
N THR A 876 -16.95 -8.68 -8.74
CA THR A 876 -16.89 -8.85 -10.20
C THR A 876 -15.49 -8.80 -10.80
N THR A 877 -14.46 -8.55 -9.99
CA THR A 877 -13.06 -8.56 -10.45
C THR A 877 -12.71 -9.90 -11.11
N GLY A 878 -12.14 -9.89 -12.32
CA GLY A 878 -11.77 -11.12 -13.02
C GLY A 878 -12.91 -11.81 -13.77
N LEU A 879 -14.13 -11.25 -13.79
CA LEU A 879 -15.31 -11.95 -14.27
C LEU A 879 -15.81 -11.43 -15.62
N HIS A 880 -16.07 -12.39 -16.51
CA HIS A 880 -16.82 -12.14 -17.74
C HIS A 880 -18.31 -11.88 -17.43
N PHE A 881 -19.02 -11.18 -18.32
CA PHE A 881 -20.46 -10.88 -18.19
C PHE A 881 -21.33 -12.07 -17.71
N HIS A 882 -21.10 -13.24 -18.30
CA HIS A 882 -21.82 -14.45 -17.93
C HIS A 882 -21.47 -15.00 -16.55
N ASP A 883 -20.23 -14.81 -16.09
CA ASP A 883 -19.82 -15.20 -14.74
C ASP A 883 -20.40 -14.22 -13.71
N ILE A 884 -20.53 -12.93 -14.06
CA ILE A 884 -21.25 -11.92 -13.25
C ILE A 884 -22.71 -12.33 -13.07
N ALA A 885 -23.39 -12.75 -14.14
CA ALA A 885 -24.77 -13.23 -14.06
C ALA A 885 -24.92 -14.40 -13.05
N LYS A 886 -24.05 -15.40 -13.14
CA LYS A 886 -24.04 -16.55 -12.20
C LYS A 886 -23.71 -16.14 -10.77
N LEU A 887 -22.75 -15.22 -10.59
CA LEU A 887 -22.41 -14.70 -9.27
C LEU A 887 -23.61 -13.98 -8.66
N LEU A 888 -24.33 -13.16 -9.43
CA LEU A 888 -25.53 -12.47 -8.97
C LEU A 888 -26.61 -13.46 -8.54
N GLU A 889 -26.84 -14.57 -9.26
CA GLU A 889 -27.77 -15.62 -8.81
C GLU A 889 -27.44 -16.13 -7.39
N VAL A 890 -26.15 -16.36 -7.12
CA VAL A 890 -25.66 -16.83 -5.81
C VAL A 890 -25.83 -15.76 -4.73
N LEU A 891 -25.52 -14.50 -5.03
CA LEU A 891 -25.66 -13.40 -4.07
C LEU A 891 -27.14 -13.14 -3.76
N GLN A 892 -28.02 -13.23 -4.76
CA GLN A 892 -29.46 -13.08 -4.59
C GLN A 892 -30.03 -14.23 -3.73
N GLU A 893 -29.57 -15.47 -3.91
CA GLU A 893 -29.97 -16.60 -3.05
C GLU A 893 -29.63 -16.35 -1.58
N LEU A 894 -28.46 -15.76 -1.27
CA LEU A 894 -28.11 -15.40 0.11
C LEU A 894 -29.08 -14.38 0.70
N VAL A 895 -29.53 -13.41 -0.11
CA VAL A 895 -30.51 -12.39 0.29
C VAL A 895 -31.90 -13.02 0.45
N ASP A 896 -32.30 -13.94 -0.42
CA ASP A 896 -33.59 -14.66 -0.36
C ASP A 896 -33.71 -15.53 0.90
N GLN A 897 -32.59 -16.00 1.44
CA GLN A 897 -32.52 -16.67 2.74
C GLN A 897 -32.69 -15.70 3.94
N GLY A 898 -32.93 -14.41 3.67
CA GLY A 898 -33.16 -13.35 4.66
C GLY A 898 -31.90 -12.61 5.10
N ASN A 899 -30.72 -12.99 4.60
CA ASN A 899 -29.47 -12.32 4.95
C ASN A 899 -29.34 -10.97 4.23
N THR A 900 -28.40 -10.15 4.68
CA THR A 900 -28.07 -8.88 4.02
C THR A 900 -26.75 -9.05 3.28
N VAL A 901 -26.70 -8.63 2.02
CA VAL A 901 -25.47 -8.66 1.22
C VAL A 901 -25.16 -7.23 0.83
N ILE A 902 -23.98 -6.75 1.21
CA ILE A 902 -23.48 -5.41 0.91
C ILE A 902 -22.23 -5.57 0.05
N VAL A 903 -22.22 -4.94 -1.12
CA VAL A 903 -21.10 -5.04 -2.07
C VAL A 903 -20.51 -3.66 -2.32
N ILE A 904 -19.19 -3.57 -2.44
CA ILE A 904 -18.52 -2.42 -3.07
C ILE A 904 -18.39 -2.76 -4.55
N GLU A 905 -19.00 -1.95 -5.42
CA GLU A 905 -18.97 -2.23 -6.85
C GLU A 905 -18.93 -0.98 -7.73
N HIS A 906 -18.32 -1.22 -8.89
CA HIS A 906 -18.22 -0.30 -10.02
C HIS A 906 -18.90 -0.86 -11.27
N ASN A 907 -19.13 -2.18 -11.32
CA ASN A 907 -19.78 -2.81 -12.44
C ASN A 907 -21.28 -2.46 -12.50
N MET A 908 -21.71 -1.90 -13.63
CA MET A 908 -23.08 -1.41 -13.77
C MET A 908 -24.13 -2.53 -13.79
N ASP A 909 -23.80 -3.75 -14.19
CA ASP A 909 -24.72 -4.90 -14.12
C ASP A 909 -25.02 -5.29 -12.68
N VAL A 910 -24.06 -5.14 -11.76
CA VAL A 910 -24.31 -5.35 -10.34
C VAL A 910 -25.12 -4.21 -9.74
N ILE A 911 -24.73 -2.95 -10.03
CA ILE A 911 -25.39 -1.78 -9.46
C ILE A 911 -26.86 -1.70 -9.92
N LYS A 912 -27.15 -1.95 -11.21
CA LYS A 912 -28.53 -1.97 -11.72
C LYS A 912 -29.39 -3.09 -11.12
N THR A 913 -28.76 -4.15 -10.61
CA THR A 913 -29.43 -5.30 -9.97
C THR A 913 -29.63 -5.11 -8.46
N ALA A 914 -28.97 -4.10 -7.85
CA ALA A 914 -29.09 -3.77 -6.44
C ALA A 914 -30.51 -3.36 -6.01
N ASP A 915 -30.93 -3.77 -4.82
CA ASP A 915 -32.17 -3.28 -4.21
C ASP A 915 -31.99 -1.84 -3.69
N TRP A 916 -30.79 -1.55 -3.18
CA TRP A 916 -30.40 -0.26 -2.60
C TRP A 916 -29.00 0.13 -3.04
N VAL A 917 -28.76 1.41 -3.27
CA VAL A 917 -27.48 1.98 -3.72
C VAL A 917 -27.11 3.15 -2.80
N ILE A 918 -25.85 3.17 -2.38
CA ILE A 918 -25.23 4.29 -1.68
C ILE A 918 -24.07 4.77 -2.56
N ASP A 919 -24.22 5.96 -3.16
CA ASP A 919 -23.22 6.56 -4.04
C ASP A 919 -22.36 7.57 -3.29
N LEU A 920 -21.04 7.34 -3.26
CA LEU A 920 -20.05 8.21 -2.61
C LEU A 920 -19.28 9.07 -3.61
N GLY A 921 -19.11 10.35 -3.28
CA GLY A 921 -18.41 11.30 -4.13
C GLY A 921 -18.53 12.72 -3.60
N PRO A 922 -18.68 13.74 -4.47
CA PRO A 922 -18.78 13.65 -5.95
C PRO A 922 -17.45 13.31 -6.65
N GLU A 923 -16.32 13.60 -6.02
CA GLU A 923 -14.97 13.31 -6.56
C GLU A 923 -14.18 12.38 -5.62
N GLY A 924 -12.94 12.05 -5.97
CA GLY A 924 -12.01 11.29 -5.12
C GLY A 924 -11.23 12.17 -4.14
N GLY A 925 -10.74 11.59 -3.04
CA GLY A 925 -9.89 12.27 -2.06
C GLY A 925 -10.60 13.40 -1.33
N ASP A 926 -9.95 14.57 -1.24
CA ASP A 926 -10.49 15.75 -0.56
C ASP A 926 -11.77 16.29 -1.21
N GLY A 927 -11.97 16.01 -2.51
CA GLY A 927 -13.20 16.37 -3.23
C GLY A 927 -14.37 15.42 -2.96
N GLY A 928 -14.12 14.30 -2.28
CA GLY A 928 -15.10 13.25 -1.99
C GLY A 928 -15.56 13.19 -0.55
N GLY A 929 -15.90 11.96 -0.12
CA GLY A 929 -16.23 11.65 1.26
C GLY A 929 -17.62 12.09 1.69
N MET A 930 -18.54 12.25 0.76
CA MET A 930 -19.96 12.56 0.99
C MET A 930 -20.83 11.53 0.28
N ILE A 931 -22.07 11.35 0.76
CA ILE A 931 -23.09 10.61 0.02
C ILE A 931 -23.71 11.57 -0.98
N VAL A 932 -23.63 11.22 -2.27
CA VAL A 932 -24.19 12.00 -3.37
C VAL A 932 -25.62 11.57 -3.66
N GLY A 933 -25.89 10.27 -3.56
CA GLY A 933 -27.23 9.69 -3.73
C GLY A 933 -27.39 8.42 -2.91
N GLU A 934 -28.58 8.23 -2.35
CA GLU A 934 -28.92 7.05 -1.55
C GLU A 934 -30.37 6.66 -1.84
N GLY A 935 -30.59 5.42 -2.28
CA GLY A 935 -31.93 4.97 -2.69
C GLY A 935 -31.93 3.74 -3.56
N THR A 936 -33.03 3.50 -4.29
CA THR A 936 -33.04 2.48 -5.35
C THR A 936 -32.17 2.95 -6.54
N PRO A 937 -31.70 2.04 -7.42
CA PRO A 937 -30.99 2.43 -8.65
C PRO A 937 -31.74 3.47 -9.49
N GLU A 938 -33.07 3.40 -9.57
CA GLU A 938 -33.90 4.38 -10.29
C GLU A 938 -33.86 5.75 -9.62
N HIS A 939 -33.83 5.80 -8.28
CA HIS A 939 -33.70 7.07 -7.56
C HIS A 939 -32.33 7.70 -7.79
N VAL A 940 -31.26 6.93 -7.63
CA VAL A 940 -29.88 7.41 -7.86
C VAL A 940 -29.69 7.88 -9.31
N ALA A 941 -30.33 7.22 -10.29
CA ALA A 941 -30.34 7.65 -11.68
C ALA A 941 -30.96 9.04 -11.93
N THR A 942 -31.77 9.56 -11.01
CA THR A 942 -32.34 10.92 -11.09
C THR A 942 -31.46 12.00 -10.45
N VAL A 943 -30.43 11.62 -9.69
CA VAL A 943 -29.55 12.55 -8.98
C VAL A 943 -28.51 13.12 -9.96
N ALA A 944 -28.62 14.41 -10.27
CA ALA A 944 -27.77 15.06 -11.28
C ALA A 944 -26.27 15.11 -10.88
N GLU A 945 -25.97 15.18 -9.59
CA GLU A 945 -24.59 15.20 -9.07
C GLU A 945 -23.94 13.81 -9.06
N SER A 946 -24.74 12.74 -9.21
CA SER A 946 -24.27 11.36 -9.20
C SER A 946 -23.67 10.97 -10.55
N HIS A 947 -22.35 10.76 -10.56
CA HIS A 947 -21.68 10.17 -11.72
C HIS A 947 -22.27 8.80 -12.02
N THR A 948 -22.48 7.96 -11.00
CA THR A 948 -23.09 6.63 -11.18
C THR A 948 -24.51 6.73 -11.73
N GLY A 949 -25.32 7.67 -11.22
CA GLY A 949 -26.68 7.95 -11.70
C GLY A 949 -26.73 8.26 -13.19
N THR A 950 -25.74 9.02 -13.71
CA THR A 950 -25.63 9.34 -15.13
C THR A 950 -25.50 8.11 -16.02
N TYR A 951 -24.71 7.11 -15.60
CA TYR A 951 -24.53 5.85 -16.34
C TYR A 951 -25.73 4.91 -16.13
N LEU A 952 -26.25 4.81 -14.90
CA LEU A 952 -27.46 4.02 -14.60
C LEU A 952 -28.67 4.48 -15.41
N ALA A 953 -28.86 5.79 -15.57
CA ALA A 953 -29.96 6.35 -16.36
C ALA A 953 -29.94 5.90 -17.83
N ARG A 954 -28.79 5.50 -18.38
CA ARG A 954 -28.69 4.96 -19.75
C ARG A 954 -29.12 3.49 -19.81
N MET A 955 -28.77 2.71 -18.78
CA MET A 955 -29.09 1.27 -18.72
C MET A 955 -30.52 0.98 -18.27
N LEU A 956 -31.11 1.85 -17.44
CA LEU A 956 -32.48 1.70 -16.94
C LEU A 956 -33.55 2.22 -17.93
N LYS A 957 -33.16 2.89 -19.01
CA LYS A 957 -34.11 3.28 -20.06
C LYS A 957 -34.59 2.02 -20.79
N PRO A 958 -35.90 1.85 -21.02
CA PRO A 958 -36.40 0.75 -21.81
C PRO A 958 -35.75 0.82 -23.20
N GLN A 959 -35.05 -0.25 -23.60
CA GLN A 959 -34.58 -0.39 -24.98
C GLN A 959 -35.83 -0.43 -25.87
N ASN A 960 -36.13 0.68 -26.55
CA ASN A 960 -37.07 0.66 -27.64
C ASN A 960 -36.44 -0.20 -28.73
N ASN A 961 -36.86 -1.46 -28.82
CA ASN A 961 -36.54 -2.34 -29.94
C ASN A 961 -36.91 -1.62 -31.24
N SER A 962 -35.89 -1.19 -32.00
CA SER A 962 -36.00 -0.77 -33.38
C SER A 962 -35.29 -1.76 -34.27
#